data_AF-A0A8J7E3E2-F1
#
_entry.id   AF-A0A8J7E3E2-F1
#
_cell.length_a   1.000
_cell.length_b   1.000
_cell.length_c   1.000
_cell.angle_alpha   90.00
_cell.angle_beta   90.00
_cell.angle_gamma   90.00
#
_symmetry.space_group_name_H-M   'P 1'
#
loop_
_entity.id
_entity.type
_entity.pdbx_description
1 polymer ?
#
loop_
_entity_poly.entity_id
_entity_poly.type
_entity_poly.pdbx_seq_one_letter_code
_entity_poly.pdbx_strand_id
1 'polypeptide(L)'
;MGRAINIEEKWYELKIAFVDTAGLHGATSYQNICSNTKVQLEGKELFNSEEKSRMNEMLIQRPKDFETYALGDLEIDKVLTNYCEMFRDLYLSLGLGESVELGDGSLIEVTYYRQPKLTIGGTVKNLFEAALASKLGVRCYSLNDEGGIDENYDWVKEFNEKVVPILSPNSAQELRQFTKNTKALLAKVQGGRCRNNKPLITHIKSFLCDIDISGCYGEGQRNQEYPIGRPEIYDFRILENNYYPTLFEWMKMYGVGFDKNRRISKSGDLIPGLWMARISTEEPLSFSQDVVETWTSSSKEHEMNLMGKFIDEMSSDTECEGKKWVDFDTEYGALKINHHEVFNGVLTHDLLQVLLNHSTESQRIELLKKIKVTSSMVYPKSERISCETQTEGLRLLKEGQDNWKYKNTAVRMRKKNHSVIRRDDREYHGWFSVNLGDLLIDQLLIERKKAKKKYGDKSSQQTLYKLCVNTLYGDMVSRFFVTSNPVVGNNITSRARALAWCMEKGLNGWQSITDGCAFEVNKVPAKAPNLAQACDLQKLIDRGKIPVTPLGGENSTIDRPVNWLNEKAWEHLSNLFPKLDVFKTETFAIGVDEVGEVVYSPRNGQFTLEVKSVHTEGTFHGSANYKLKGGTMTKYKMRGYENERQHTGFEMIEGKLVEIERYRDITPSKAFLDSLSNPHAVPRQSVAVKTRILKLSEYQENVVKFRKMGLEPGDNYQVSSLFSEFSLSQFTFKNHAQYRSWANSIERQKLKYGQSIEPWFENKDGTLNYQKMVEWVFDAIERNVTAPFKELDPYDHRTRDKVMYHPGWEALQKVRETLGEGVEDNDKIRRRKKKRKKLEPSKTRGESKTRRRKFKVSDYMSSDSPSDETTGNKGFGGDSKKKRRKRAGKFKLAV
;
A
#
# COMPACT_ATOMS: atom_id res chain seq x y z
N MET A 1 -5.60 34.79 6.57
CA MET A 1 -6.15 36.07 7.05
C MET A 1 -7.42 36.33 6.28
N GLY A 2 -8.58 35.97 6.82
CA GLY A 2 -9.86 36.43 6.27
C GLY A 2 -9.99 37.94 6.49
N ARG A 3 -10.52 38.67 5.51
CA ARG A 3 -10.95 40.06 5.75
C ARG A 3 -12.34 40.00 6.39
N ALA A 4 -12.48 40.59 7.57
CA ALA A 4 -13.78 40.78 8.17
C ALA A 4 -14.54 41.88 7.41
N ILE A 5 -15.80 41.63 7.08
CA ILE A 5 -16.70 42.59 6.44
C ILE A 5 -17.85 42.89 7.40
N ASN A 6 -18.26 44.15 7.49
CA ASN A 6 -19.44 44.55 8.27
C ASN A 6 -20.65 44.63 7.33
N ILE A 7 -21.72 43.91 7.67
CA ILE A 7 -23.02 43.97 6.99
C ILE A 7 -24.06 44.07 8.11
N GLU A 8 -24.89 45.11 8.09
CA GLU A 8 -25.96 45.33 9.10
C GLU A 8 -25.43 45.23 10.55
N GLU A 9 -24.34 45.95 10.83
CA GLU A 9 -23.64 46.01 12.12
C GLU A 9 -22.99 44.69 12.60
N LYS A 10 -23.21 43.58 11.89
CA LYS A 10 -22.59 42.28 12.16
C LYS A 10 -21.29 42.11 11.37
N TRP A 11 -20.27 41.61 12.05
CA TRP A 11 -18.97 41.28 11.45
C TRP A 11 -18.94 39.83 10.96
N TYR A 12 -18.72 39.65 9.66
CA TYR A 12 -18.60 38.35 9.01
C TYR A 12 -17.16 38.12 8.53
N GLU A 13 -16.62 36.92 8.71
CA GLU A 13 -15.34 36.52 8.11
C GLU A 13 -15.60 35.95 6.70
N LEU A 14 -15.19 36.66 5.65
CA LEU A 14 -15.33 36.15 4.29
C LEU A 14 -14.37 34.98 4.04
N LYS A 15 -14.93 33.80 3.79
CA LYS A 15 -14.20 32.57 3.42
C LYS A 15 -14.62 32.11 2.03
N ILE A 16 -13.65 31.99 1.14
CA ILE A 16 -13.81 31.30 -0.15
C ILE A 16 -13.11 29.95 0.00
N ALA A 17 -13.83 28.86 -0.27
CA ALA A 17 -13.33 27.50 -0.20
C ALA A 17 -13.56 26.80 -1.54
N PHE A 18 -12.58 26.01 -1.97
CA PHE A 18 -12.69 25.15 -3.14
C PHE A 18 -12.96 23.72 -2.68
N VAL A 19 -14.02 23.10 -3.22
CA VAL A 19 -14.44 21.73 -2.88
C VAL A 19 -14.09 20.81 -4.04
N ASP A 20 -13.26 19.79 -3.79
CA ASP A 20 -13.04 18.70 -4.73
C ASP A 20 -14.16 17.66 -4.58
N THR A 21 -15.16 17.72 -5.45
CA THR A 21 -16.28 16.77 -5.43
C THR A 21 -15.86 15.35 -5.79
N ALA A 22 -14.75 15.14 -6.51
CA ALA A 22 -14.22 13.80 -6.73
C ALA A 22 -13.79 13.14 -5.40
N GLY A 23 -13.32 13.94 -4.45
CA GLY A 23 -12.99 13.49 -3.09
C GLY A 23 -14.11 12.70 -2.40
N LEU A 24 -15.39 13.05 -2.65
CA LEU A 24 -16.58 12.45 -2.03
C LEU A 24 -16.74 10.95 -2.31
N HIS A 25 -16.29 10.47 -3.48
CA HIS A 25 -16.37 9.06 -3.88
C HIS A 25 -15.02 8.46 -4.32
N GLY A 26 -13.93 9.23 -4.23
CA GLY A 26 -12.61 8.81 -4.70
C GLY A 26 -12.47 8.90 -6.22
N ALA A 27 -11.72 7.97 -6.82
CA ALA A 27 -11.45 7.98 -8.27
C ALA A 27 -12.67 7.57 -9.10
N THR A 28 -13.64 8.48 -9.26
CA THR A 28 -14.85 8.31 -10.08
C THR A 28 -15.16 9.60 -10.86
N SER A 29 -16.01 9.52 -11.88
CA SER A 29 -16.46 10.68 -12.65
C SER A 29 -17.53 11.48 -11.91
N TYR A 30 -17.65 12.77 -12.23
CA TYR A 30 -18.73 13.61 -11.69
C TYR A 30 -20.12 13.07 -12.06
N GLN A 31 -20.32 12.60 -13.30
CA GLN A 31 -21.55 11.91 -13.72
C GLN A 31 -21.92 10.73 -12.82
N ASN A 32 -20.94 9.90 -12.42
CA ASN A 32 -21.19 8.80 -11.50
C ASN A 32 -21.51 9.29 -10.08
N ILE A 33 -20.93 10.41 -9.64
CA ILE A 33 -21.28 11.03 -8.34
C ILE A 33 -22.73 11.49 -8.38
N CYS A 34 -23.14 12.25 -9.39
CA CYS A 34 -24.51 12.74 -9.54
C CYS A 34 -25.51 11.59 -9.64
N SER A 35 -25.22 10.58 -10.47
CA SER A 35 -26.03 9.35 -10.54
C SER A 35 -26.13 8.64 -9.19
N ASN A 36 -25.03 8.60 -8.41
CA ASN A 36 -25.03 8.01 -7.07
C ASN A 36 -25.90 8.81 -6.08
N THR A 37 -25.85 10.13 -6.14
CA THR A 37 -26.65 11.05 -5.32
C THR A 37 -28.03 11.35 -5.91
N LYS A 38 -28.50 10.57 -6.90
CA LYS A 38 -29.80 10.73 -7.60
C LYS A 38 -30.01 12.10 -8.28
N VAL A 39 -28.93 12.83 -8.55
CA VAL A 39 -28.94 14.10 -9.30
C VAL A 39 -28.86 13.79 -10.79
N GLN A 40 -29.82 14.30 -11.56
CA GLN A 40 -29.78 14.26 -13.01
C GLN A 40 -28.96 15.46 -13.51
N LEU A 41 -28.11 15.22 -14.51
CA LEU A 41 -27.33 16.27 -15.18
C LEU A 41 -28.01 16.58 -16.52
N GLU A 42 -28.56 17.77 -16.65
CA GLU A 42 -29.25 18.22 -17.85
C GLU A 42 -28.26 18.51 -19.00
N GLY A 43 -28.71 18.39 -20.24
CA GLY A 43 -27.91 18.74 -21.43
C GLY A 43 -26.74 17.79 -21.75
N LYS A 44 -26.57 16.68 -21.04
CA LYS A 44 -25.41 15.77 -21.23
C LYS A 44 -25.43 14.98 -22.52
N GLU A 45 -26.60 14.87 -23.14
CA GLU A 45 -26.89 14.31 -24.46
C GLU A 45 -26.57 15.27 -25.62
N LEU A 46 -26.42 16.58 -25.37
CA LEU A 46 -26.22 17.58 -26.43
C LEU A 46 -24.90 17.40 -27.21
N PHE A 47 -23.91 16.76 -26.60
CA PHE A 47 -22.60 16.47 -27.21
C PHE A 47 -22.25 14.98 -27.14
N ASN A 48 -21.76 14.44 -28.24
CA ASN A 48 -21.18 13.10 -28.28
C ASN A 48 -19.75 13.06 -27.70
N SER A 49 -19.13 11.89 -27.62
CA SER A 49 -17.80 11.71 -27.00
C SER A 49 -16.66 12.44 -27.73
N GLU A 50 -16.77 12.62 -29.05
CA GLU A 50 -15.78 13.35 -29.86
C GLU A 50 -15.94 14.86 -29.63
N GLU A 51 -17.16 15.38 -29.66
CA GLU A 51 -17.47 16.79 -29.35
C GLU A 51 -17.02 17.17 -27.93
N LYS A 52 -17.24 16.27 -26.95
CA LYS A 52 -16.75 16.39 -25.56
C LYS A 52 -15.22 16.44 -25.45
N SER A 53 -14.48 15.95 -26.46
CA SER A 53 -13.01 16.11 -26.49
C SER A 53 -12.56 17.48 -27.03
N ARG A 54 -13.46 18.21 -27.69
CA ARG A 54 -13.23 19.52 -28.35
C ARG A 54 -14.13 20.62 -27.81
N MET A 55 -14.42 20.61 -26.50
CA MET A 55 -15.38 21.55 -25.86
C MET A 55 -15.09 23.04 -26.11
N ASN A 56 -13.82 23.44 -26.29
CA ASN A 56 -13.48 24.82 -26.67
C ASN A 56 -13.97 25.20 -28.07
N GLU A 57 -14.00 24.25 -29.01
CA GLU A 57 -14.60 24.45 -30.33
C GLU A 57 -16.12 24.45 -30.22
N MET A 58 -16.71 23.60 -29.37
CA MET A 58 -18.15 23.55 -29.14
C MET A 58 -18.69 24.85 -28.53
N LEU A 59 -17.94 25.51 -27.64
CA LEU A 59 -18.27 26.86 -27.14
C LEU A 59 -18.41 27.88 -28.29
N ILE A 60 -17.61 27.76 -29.35
CA ILE A 60 -17.62 28.68 -30.49
C ILE A 60 -18.68 28.28 -31.53
N GLN A 61 -18.78 26.99 -31.84
CA GLN A 61 -19.64 26.45 -32.90
C GLN A 61 -21.09 26.25 -32.46
N ARG A 62 -21.31 25.85 -31.21
CA ARG A 62 -22.63 25.52 -30.62
C ARG A 62 -22.78 26.19 -29.24
N PRO A 63 -22.65 27.54 -29.13
CA PRO A 63 -22.56 28.24 -27.84
C PRO A 63 -23.73 27.99 -26.88
N LYS A 64 -24.96 27.91 -27.39
CA LYS A 64 -26.15 27.64 -26.56
C LYS A 64 -26.19 26.21 -26.00
N ASP A 65 -25.75 25.25 -26.80
CA ASP A 65 -25.68 23.85 -26.38
C ASP A 65 -24.54 23.68 -25.37
N PHE A 66 -23.43 24.40 -25.57
CA PHE A 66 -22.33 24.47 -24.61
C PHE A 66 -22.78 25.08 -23.28
N GLU A 67 -23.48 26.22 -23.33
CA GLU A 67 -24.03 26.90 -22.15
C GLU A 67 -24.98 25.97 -21.39
N THR A 68 -25.91 25.33 -22.08
CA THR A 68 -26.84 24.34 -21.49
C THR A 68 -26.09 23.16 -20.86
N TYR A 69 -25.11 22.58 -21.56
CA TYR A 69 -24.27 21.48 -21.05
C TYR A 69 -23.44 21.86 -19.81
N ALA A 70 -22.94 23.10 -19.78
CA ALA A 70 -22.09 23.63 -18.72
C ALA A 70 -22.91 24.03 -17.48
N LEU A 71 -24.05 24.68 -17.67
CA LEU A 71 -25.02 24.97 -16.59
C LEU A 71 -25.54 23.66 -15.98
N GLY A 72 -25.79 22.64 -16.79
CA GLY A 72 -26.17 21.30 -16.34
C GLY A 72 -25.14 20.57 -15.47
N ASP A 73 -23.87 21.04 -15.38
CA ASP A 73 -22.89 20.54 -14.41
C ASP A 73 -22.94 21.25 -13.04
N LEU A 74 -23.60 22.41 -12.93
CA LEU A 74 -23.56 23.26 -11.72
C LEU A 74 -24.43 22.75 -10.55
N GLU A 75 -24.83 21.49 -10.58
CA GLU A 75 -25.67 20.81 -9.59
C GLU A 75 -24.96 20.42 -8.28
N ILE A 76 -23.83 21.07 -7.98
CA ILE A 76 -22.93 20.74 -6.87
C ILE A 76 -23.65 20.78 -5.51
N ASP A 77 -24.54 21.75 -5.30
CA ASP A 77 -25.30 21.90 -4.05
C ASP A 77 -26.28 20.75 -3.82
N LYS A 78 -27.05 20.36 -4.86
CA LYS A 78 -27.93 19.18 -4.81
C LYS A 78 -27.12 17.90 -4.59
N VAL A 79 -25.95 17.78 -5.22
CA VAL A 79 -25.03 16.64 -5.01
C VAL A 79 -24.58 16.56 -3.55
N LEU A 80 -24.14 17.67 -2.95
CA LEU A 80 -23.69 17.71 -1.55
C LEU A 80 -24.83 17.44 -0.56
N THR A 81 -26.01 18.00 -0.79
CA THR A 81 -27.21 17.79 0.03
C THR A 81 -27.66 16.33 0.00
N ASN A 82 -27.89 15.78 -1.20
CA ASN A 82 -28.30 14.39 -1.37
C ASN A 82 -27.22 13.40 -0.88
N TYR A 83 -25.93 13.75 -0.93
CA TYR A 83 -24.84 12.97 -0.35
C TYR A 83 -24.89 12.93 1.19
N CYS A 84 -25.27 14.04 1.83
CA CYS A 84 -25.51 14.08 3.28
C CYS A 84 -26.70 13.21 3.67
N GLU A 85 -27.82 13.30 2.97
CA GLU A 85 -29.00 12.45 3.18
C GLU A 85 -28.68 10.97 2.98
N MET A 86 -28.02 10.62 1.88
CA MET A 86 -27.61 9.25 1.57
C MET A 86 -26.70 8.64 2.66
N PHE A 87 -25.85 9.45 3.30
CA PHE A 87 -25.08 9.01 4.45
C PHE A 87 -25.90 8.95 5.75
N ARG A 88 -26.92 9.79 5.93
CA ARG A 88 -27.85 9.67 7.07
C ARG A 88 -28.64 8.36 6.98
N ASP A 89 -29.21 8.05 5.82
CA ASP A 89 -29.88 6.77 5.52
C ASP A 89 -28.95 5.57 5.81
N LEU A 90 -27.67 5.70 5.45
CA LEU A 90 -26.65 4.67 5.68
C LEU A 90 -26.31 4.49 7.17
N TYR A 91 -26.27 5.54 7.98
CA TYR A 91 -26.08 5.38 9.44
C TYR A 91 -27.29 4.67 10.07
N LEU A 92 -28.51 5.01 9.62
CA LEU A 92 -29.74 4.37 10.10
C LEU A 92 -29.82 2.89 9.67
N SER A 93 -29.49 2.55 8.42
CA SER A 93 -29.47 1.15 7.95
C SER A 93 -28.37 0.28 8.59
N LEU A 94 -27.40 0.92 9.24
CA LEU A 94 -26.36 0.29 10.05
C LEU A 94 -26.70 0.21 11.55
N GLY A 95 -27.89 0.68 11.97
CA GLY A 95 -28.30 0.69 13.37
C GLY A 95 -27.56 1.70 14.25
N LEU A 96 -26.99 2.76 13.66
CA LEU A 96 -26.24 3.80 14.39
C LEU A 96 -27.17 4.91 14.92
N GLY A 97 -28.23 4.48 15.59
CA GLY A 97 -29.22 5.30 16.29
C GLY A 97 -29.69 4.65 17.58
N GLU A 98 -30.22 5.45 18.51
CA GLU A 98 -30.78 5.01 19.78
C GLU A 98 -32.15 5.66 19.97
N SER A 99 -33.13 4.88 20.43
CA SER A 99 -34.42 5.41 20.91
C SER A 99 -34.28 5.81 22.37
N VAL A 100 -34.71 7.02 22.72
CA VAL A 100 -34.57 7.61 24.06
C VAL A 100 -35.94 8.06 24.55
N GLU A 101 -36.30 7.61 25.76
CA GLU A 101 -37.48 8.09 26.47
C GLU A 101 -37.09 9.35 27.26
N LEU A 102 -37.80 10.44 27.02
CA LEU A 102 -37.60 11.72 27.70
C LEU A 102 -38.35 11.76 29.04
N GLY A 103 -38.08 12.78 29.86
CA GLY A 103 -38.74 12.97 31.17
C GLY A 103 -40.27 13.10 31.14
N ASP A 104 -40.88 13.34 29.96
CA ASP A 104 -42.32 13.38 29.74
C ASP A 104 -42.92 12.06 29.21
N GLY A 105 -42.09 11.01 29.04
CA GLY A 105 -42.47 9.71 28.48
C GLY A 105 -42.53 9.67 26.95
N SER A 106 -42.13 10.74 26.25
CA SER A 106 -42.03 10.72 24.78
C SER A 106 -40.77 9.99 24.31
N LEU A 107 -40.87 9.27 23.19
CA LEU A 107 -39.75 8.57 22.56
C LEU A 107 -39.22 9.38 21.37
N ILE A 108 -37.91 9.63 21.36
CA ILE A 108 -37.20 10.26 20.23
C ILE A 108 -36.08 9.36 19.71
N GLU A 109 -35.73 9.49 18.43
CA GLU A 109 -34.54 8.85 17.85
C GLU A 109 -33.37 9.83 17.78
N VAL A 110 -32.26 9.47 18.42
CA VAL A 110 -30.97 10.18 18.35
C VAL A 110 -29.96 9.33 17.61
N THR A 111 -28.96 9.94 16.96
CA THR A 111 -28.06 9.22 16.05
C THR A 111 -26.60 9.65 16.19
N TYR A 112 -25.69 8.70 15.95
CA TYR A 112 -24.26 8.97 15.81
C TYR A 112 -23.91 9.68 14.50
N TYR A 113 -24.88 9.99 13.63
CA TYR A 113 -24.68 10.64 12.35
C TYR A 113 -23.79 11.88 12.46
N ARG A 114 -22.75 11.91 11.62
CA ARG A 114 -21.93 13.09 11.39
C ARG A 114 -22.05 13.48 9.94
N GLN A 115 -22.15 14.79 9.68
CA GLN A 115 -22.08 15.32 8.33
C GLN A 115 -20.82 14.77 7.62
N PRO A 116 -20.96 14.21 6.40
CA PRO A 116 -19.84 13.69 5.64
C PRO A 116 -18.71 14.69 5.46
N LYS A 117 -17.48 14.19 5.33
CA LYS A 117 -16.32 14.99 4.96
C LYS A 117 -16.23 15.10 3.44
N LEU A 118 -15.50 16.10 2.97
CA LEU A 118 -15.16 16.30 1.56
C LEU A 118 -14.20 15.23 0.99
N THR A 119 -13.95 14.14 1.73
CA THR A 119 -13.19 12.99 1.28
C THR A 119 -13.86 11.72 1.80
N ILE A 120 -13.97 10.69 0.95
CA ILE A 120 -14.59 9.41 1.34
C ILE A 120 -13.90 8.77 2.55
N GLY A 121 -12.56 8.84 2.64
CA GLY A 121 -11.81 8.36 3.81
C GLY A 121 -12.17 9.10 5.10
N GLY A 122 -12.29 10.43 5.06
CA GLY A 122 -12.76 11.20 6.22
C GLY A 122 -14.19 10.85 6.64
N THR A 123 -15.06 10.53 5.69
CA THR A 123 -16.45 10.13 5.93
C THR A 123 -16.55 8.71 6.52
N VAL A 124 -15.82 7.74 5.97
CA VAL A 124 -15.84 6.34 6.42
C VAL A 124 -15.10 6.19 7.76
N LYS A 125 -14.04 6.95 7.99
CA LYS A 125 -13.40 7.11 9.31
C LYS A 125 -14.40 7.57 10.38
N ASN A 126 -15.25 8.56 10.07
CA ASN A 126 -16.29 9.01 10.99
C ASN A 126 -17.35 7.92 11.25
N LEU A 127 -17.74 7.17 10.20
CA LEU A 127 -18.68 6.04 10.32
C LEU A 127 -18.13 4.93 11.22
N PHE A 128 -16.83 4.63 11.10
CA PHE A 128 -16.16 3.66 11.97
C PHE A 128 -16.09 4.12 13.42
N GLU A 129 -15.78 5.40 13.67
CA GLU A 129 -15.81 5.98 15.01
C GLU A 129 -17.20 5.93 15.63
N ALA A 130 -18.26 6.17 14.85
CA ALA A 130 -19.64 6.06 15.29
C ALA A 130 -20.01 4.62 15.69
N ALA A 131 -19.70 3.64 14.84
CA ALA A 131 -19.91 2.23 15.14
C ALA A 131 -19.13 1.80 16.40
N LEU A 132 -17.87 2.25 16.53
CA LEU A 132 -17.03 1.92 17.68
C LEU A 132 -17.49 2.62 18.97
N ALA A 133 -17.95 3.87 18.90
CA ALA A 133 -18.53 4.60 20.04
C ALA A 133 -19.76 3.87 20.59
N SER A 134 -20.71 3.55 19.70
CA SER A 134 -21.91 2.78 20.05
C SER A 134 -21.55 1.43 20.69
N LYS A 135 -20.65 0.65 20.08
CA LYS A 135 -20.24 -0.66 20.60
C LYS A 135 -19.50 -0.59 21.94
N LEU A 136 -18.82 0.53 22.22
CA LEU A 136 -18.11 0.78 23.49
C LEU A 136 -18.97 1.45 24.57
N GLY A 137 -20.24 1.76 24.29
CA GLY A 137 -21.15 2.40 25.23
C GLY A 137 -20.92 3.90 25.43
N VAL A 138 -20.22 4.57 24.52
CA VAL A 138 -20.19 6.04 24.43
C VAL A 138 -21.50 6.46 23.77
N ARG A 139 -22.46 7.00 24.52
CA ARG A 139 -23.80 7.36 24.01
C ARG A 139 -23.71 8.45 22.95
N CYS A 140 -24.68 8.48 22.03
CA CYS A 140 -24.86 9.58 21.08
C CYS A 140 -25.57 10.82 21.67
N TYR A 141 -26.03 10.75 22.92
CA TYR A 141 -26.75 11.81 23.64
C TYR A 141 -26.36 11.88 25.11
N SER A 142 -26.70 12.98 25.76
CA SER A 142 -26.85 13.10 27.21
C SER A 142 -28.21 13.68 27.53
N LEU A 143 -28.75 13.37 28.71
CA LEU A 143 -29.89 14.10 29.27
C LEU A 143 -29.40 15.30 30.08
N ASN A 144 -30.20 16.36 30.10
CA ASN A 144 -30.07 17.49 31.01
C ASN A 144 -30.80 17.19 32.34
N ASP A 145 -30.69 18.10 33.33
CA ASP A 145 -31.31 17.94 34.65
C ASP A 145 -32.85 17.85 34.63
N GLU A 146 -33.49 18.28 33.53
CA GLU A 146 -34.94 18.23 33.30
C GLU A 146 -35.39 16.95 32.57
N GLY A 147 -34.46 16.07 32.18
CA GLY A 147 -34.76 14.84 31.42
C GLY A 147 -34.99 15.06 29.93
N GLY A 148 -34.68 16.25 29.39
CA GLY A 148 -34.58 16.52 27.95
C GLY A 148 -33.16 16.25 27.42
N ILE A 149 -32.96 16.31 26.09
CA ILE A 149 -31.63 16.17 25.49
C ILE A 149 -30.77 17.41 25.79
N ASP A 150 -29.50 17.20 26.17
CA ASP A 150 -28.49 18.27 26.16
C ASP A 150 -27.98 18.51 24.74
N GLU A 151 -28.43 19.61 24.11
CA GLU A 151 -28.00 20.04 22.78
C GLU A 151 -26.49 20.37 22.69
N ASN A 152 -25.81 20.55 23.82
CA ASN A 152 -24.37 20.83 23.87
C ASN A 152 -23.50 19.55 23.94
N TYR A 153 -24.13 18.37 24.08
CA TYR A 153 -23.40 17.11 24.18
C TYR A 153 -22.83 16.68 22.82
N ASP A 154 -21.50 16.55 22.73
CA ASP A 154 -20.80 15.99 21.58
C ASP A 154 -20.19 14.63 21.96
N TRP A 155 -20.81 13.53 21.49
CA TRP A 155 -20.29 12.18 21.69
C TRP A 155 -18.87 12.00 21.14
N VAL A 156 -18.46 12.80 20.14
CA VAL A 156 -17.12 12.75 19.57
C VAL A 156 -16.09 13.29 20.56
N LYS A 157 -16.45 14.29 21.37
CA LYS A 157 -15.62 14.77 22.48
C LYS A 157 -15.44 13.65 23.51
N GLU A 158 -16.52 13.00 23.92
CA GLU A 158 -16.46 11.86 24.84
C GLU A 158 -15.61 10.71 24.28
N PHE A 159 -15.79 10.34 23.01
CA PHE A 159 -14.99 9.32 22.34
C PHE A 159 -13.49 9.70 22.27
N ASN A 160 -13.18 10.97 22.00
CA ASN A 160 -11.81 11.49 22.00
C ASN A 160 -11.17 11.49 23.40
N GLU A 161 -11.96 11.62 24.46
CA GLU A 161 -11.48 11.59 25.85
C GLU A 161 -11.36 10.16 26.40
N LYS A 162 -12.32 9.28 26.10
CA LYS A 162 -12.42 7.92 26.65
C LYS A 162 -11.72 6.85 25.80
N VAL A 163 -11.71 6.97 24.46
CA VAL A 163 -11.31 5.89 23.54
C VAL A 163 -10.03 6.20 22.77
N VAL A 164 -9.89 7.40 22.18
CA VAL A 164 -8.70 7.75 21.37
C VAL A 164 -7.35 7.60 22.10
N PRO A 165 -7.20 7.91 23.41
CA PRO A 165 -5.93 7.72 24.13
C PRO A 165 -5.51 6.25 24.29
N ILE A 166 -6.45 5.32 24.09
CA ILE A 166 -6.24 3.87 24.13
C ILE A 166 -5.77 3.37 22.75
N LEU A 167 -6.36 3.89 21.66
CA LEU A 167 -6.06 3.47 20.29
C LEU A 167 -4.80 4.13 19.71
N SER A 168 -4.64 5.43 19.94
CA SER A 168 -3.61 6.27 19.32
C SER A 168 -2.17 5.72 19.40
N PRO A 169 -1.69 5.18 20.55
CA PRO A 169 -0.33 4.62 20.68
C PRO A 169 0.04 3.53 19.66
N ASN A 170 -0.98 2.89 19.08
CA ASN A 170 -0.86 1.75 18.17
C ASN A 170 -1.00 2.15 16.70
N SER A 171 -1.39 3.40 16.45
CA SER A 171 -1.75 3.90 15.12
C SER A 171 -0.53 4.06 14.20
N ALA A 172 -0.75 3.95 12.89
CA ALA A 172 0.31 4.24 11.91
C ALA A 172 0.81 5.69 12.01
N GLN A 173 -0.06 6.62 12.44
CA GLN A 173 0.23 8.03 12.68
C GLN A 173 1.19 8.26 13.86
N GLU A 174 1.06 7.48 14.94
CA GLU A 174 1.90 7.61 16.12
C GLU A 174 3.23 6.85 15.96
N LEU A 175 3.18 5.61 15.46
CA LEU A 175 4.36 4.77 15.29
C LEU A 175 5.44 5.41 14.42
N ARG A 176 5.07 6.08 13.32
CA ARG A 176 6.01 6.71 12.36
C ARG A 176 6.91 7.78 13.01
N GLN A 177 6.39 8.52 13.99
CA GLN A 177 7.10 9.61 14.66
C GLN A 177 8.36 9.13 15.41
N PHE A 178 8.42 7.84 15.77
CA PHE A 178 9.56 7.21 16.45
C PHE A 178 10.73 6.92 15.51
N THR A 179 11.09 7.86 14.63
CA THR A 179 12.15 7.80 13.59
C THR A 179 13.54 7.36 14.06
N LYS A 180 13.78 7.32 15.38
CA LYS A 180 15.04 6.88 16.01
C LYS A 180 15.01 5.43 16.51
N ASN A 181 13.86 4.74 16.42
CA ASN A 181 13.63 3.39 16.90
C ASN A 181 13.03 2.48 15.80
N THR A 182 13.21 1.16 15.94
CA THR A 182 12.66 0.18 14.99
C THR A 182 11.14 0.05 15.06
N LYS A 183 10.47 0.54 16.13
CA LYS A 183 8.99 0.58 16.16
C LYS A 183 8.36 1.40 15.04
N ALA A 184 9.09 2.38 14.47
CA ALA A 184 8.61 3.10 13.29
C ALA A 184 8.37 2.16 12.10
N LEU A 185 9.14 1.08 11.96
CA LEU A 185 8.94 0.07 10.90
C LEU A 185 7.58 -0.63 11.00
N LEU A 186 6.95 -0.65 12.18
CA LEU A 186 5.62 -1.23 12.39
C LEU A 186 4.51 -0.37 11.76
N ALA A 187 4.73 0.93 11.54
CA ALA A 187 3.76 1.83 10.92
C ALA A 187 3.42 1.47 9.46
N LYS A 188 4.32 0.78 8.75
CA LYS A 188 4.09 0.36 7.37
C LYS A 188 3.11 -0.82 7.34
N VAL A 189 2.12 -0.73 6.46
CA VAL A 189 1.35 -1.89 5.99
C VAL A 189 1.84 -2.29 4.60
N GLN A 190 2.01 -3.60 4.37
CA GLN A 190 2.30 -4.15 3.04
C GLN A 190 0.98 -4.47 2.32
N GLY A 191 0.91 -4.19 1.01
CA GLY A 191 -0.28 -4.41 0.21
C GLY A 191 -0.48 -5.87 -0.21
N GLY A 192 -1.22 -6.07 -1.30
CA GLY A 192 -1.38 -7.38 -1.93
C GLY A 192 -0.12 -7.86 -2.66
N ARG A 193 -0.06 -9.17 -2.91
CA ARG A 193 1.07 -9.84 -3.60
C ARG A 193 1.09 -9.44 -5.07
N CYS A 194 2.24 -9.05 -5.61
CA CYS A 194 2.38 -8.75 -7.04
C CYS A 194 3.63 -9.41 -7.63
N ARG A 195 3.45 -10.43 -8.48
CA ARG A 195 4.57 -11.20 -9.04
C ARG A 195 4.24 -11.87 -10.37
N ASN A 196 5.25 -11.96 -11.25
CA ASN A 196 5.26 -12.90 -12.37
C ASN A 196 6.07 -14.14 -12.02
N ASN A 197 5.42 -15.30 -12.17
CA ASN A 197 5.90 -16.60 -11.73
C ASN A 197 6.50 -17.40 -12.89
N LYS A 198 6.23 -16.98 -14.13
CA LYS A 198 6.70 -17.60 -15.37
C LYS A 198 7.31 -16.53 -16.29
N PRO A 199 8.40 -15.86 -15.86
CA PRO A 199 8.98 -14.72 -16.57
C PRO A 199 9.53 -15.03 -17.97
N LEU A 200 9.62 -16.32 -18.33
CA LEU A 200 10.03 -16.80 -19.66
C LEU A 200 8.84 -17.06 -20.61
N ILE A 201 7.60 -17.05 -20.11
CA ILE A 201 6.40 -17.28 -20.93
C ILE A 201 5.72 -15.94 -21.19
N THR A 202 5.97 -15.38 -22.37
CA THR A 202 5.36 -14.12 -22.81
C THR A 202 4.00 -14.32 -23.45
N HIS A 203 3.75 -15.49 -24.06
CA HIS A 203 2.53 -15.82 -24.79
C HIS A 203 2.15 -17.29 -24.60
N ILE A 204 0.85 -17.59 -24.57
CA ILE A 204 0.32 -18.96 -24.63
C ILE A 204 -1.05 -18.99 -25.30
N LYS A 205 -1.33 -20.08 -26.03
CA LYS A 205 -2.67 -20.49 -26.45
C LYS A 205 -3.05 -21.77 -25.69
N SER A 206 -3.98 -21.66 -24.74
CA SER A 206 -4.55 -22.78 -23.97
C SER A 206 -5.83 -22.33 -23.27
N PHE A 207 -6.56 -23.25 -22.65
CA PHE A 207 -7.75 -22.92 -21.86
C PHE A 207 -7.34 -22.35 -20.49
N LEU A 208 -7.48 -21.03 -20.36
CA LEU A 208 -7.08 -20.26 -19.18
C LEU A 208 -8.31 -19.85 -18.37
N CYS A 209 -8.17 -19.86 -17.06
CA CYS A 209 -9.16 -19.32 -16.12
C CYS A 209 -8.55 -18.13 -15.36
N ASP A 210 -9.27 -17.02 -15.31
CA ASP A 210 -8.93 -15.82 -14.53
C ASP A 210 -9.74 -15.85 -13.23
N ILE A 211 -9.08 -16.13 -12.10
CA ILE A 211 -9.72 -16.42 -10.81
C ILE A 211 -9.23 -15.46 -9.72
N ASP A 212 -10.18 -14.85 -9.01
CA ASP A 212 -9.92 -13.92 -7.90
C ASP A 212 -10.45 -14.47 -6.57
N ILE A 213 -9.95 -13.95 -5.45
CA ILE A 213 -10.59 -14.08 -4.13
C ILE A 213 -11.85 -13.20 -4.10
N SER A 214 -13.03 -13.80 -3.95
CA SER A 214 -14.28 -13.04 -3.93
C SER A 214 -14.35 -12.14 -2.69
N GLY A 215 -14.64 -10.86 -2.90
CA GLY A 215 -14.81 -9.90 -1.81
C GLY A 215 -13.58 -9.70 -0.91
N CYS A 216 -12.37 -9.97 -1.40
CA CYS A 216 -11.10 -10.05 -0.66
C CYS A 216 -11.00 -9.14 0.60
N TYR A 217 -11.11 -7.81 0.48
CA TYR A 217 -11.03 -6.90 1.63
C TYR A 217 -12.22 -6.96 2.58
N GLY A 218 -13.42 -7.27 2.10
CA GLY A 218 -14.62 -7.43 2.93
C GLY A 218 -14.57 -8.71 3.76
N GLU A 219 -14.30 -9.85 3.12
CA GLU A 219 -14.08 -11.13 3.81
C GLU A 219 -12.84 -11.08 4.72
N GLY A 220 -11.81 -10.35 4.29
CA GLY A 220 -10.62 -10.04 5.08
C GLY A 220 -10.99 -9.31 6.39
N GLN A 221 -11.68 -8.18 6.31
CA GLN A 221 -12.09 -7.42 7.49
C GLN A 221 -13.09 -8.18 8.35
N ARG A 222 -14.10 -8.85 7.77
CA ARG A 222 -15.11 -9.63 8.51
C ARG A 222 -14.47 -10.61 9.49
N ASN A 223 -13.47 -11.36 9.03
CA ASN A 223 -12.79 -12.37 9.86
C ASN A 223 -11.59 -11.77 10.65
N GLN A 224 -11.70 -10.51 11.10
CA GLN A 224 -10.61 -9.80 11.79
C GLN A 224 -11.10 -9.17 13.10
N GLU A 225 -10.42 -9.53 14.19
CA GLU A 225 -10.53 -8.83 15.46
C GLU A 225 -9.83 -7.47 15.40
N TYR A 226 -10.51 -6.42 15.86
CA TYR A 226 -9.96 -5.10 16.12
C TYR A 226 -9.69 -4.94 17.62
N PRO A 227 -8.42 -4.86 18.06
CA PRO A 227 -8.08 -4.83 19.48
C PRO A 227 -8.19 -3.40 20.07
N ILE A 228 -8.78 -3.33 21.27
CA ILE A 228 -8.92 -2.14 22.11
C ILE A 228 -8.02 -2.34 23.34
N GLY A 229 -6.94 -1.57 23.43
CA GLY A 229 -5.92 -1.72 24.46
C GLY A 229 -4.53 -1.43 23.93
N ARG A 230 -3.49 -1.70 24.72
CA ARG A 230 -2.09 -1.47 24.32
C ARG A 230 -1.39 -2.81 24.05
N PRO A 231 -0.84 -3.04 22.84
CA PRO A 231 -0.03 -4.20 22.57
C PRO A 231 1.32 -4.08 23.28
N GLU A 232 2.02 -5.19 23.41
CA GLU A 232 3.46 -5.18 23.61
C GLU A 232 4.15 -4.73 22.31
N ILE A 233 5.06 -3.76 22.41
CA ILE A 233 5.92 -3.33 21.31
C ILE A 233 7.35 -3.73 21.65
N TYR A 234 7.88 -4.69 20.89
CA TYR A 234 9.29 -5.05 20.95
C TYR A 234 10.06 -4.20 19.93
N ASP A 235 10.94 -3.32 20.41
CA ASP A 235 11.73 -2.44 19.54
C ASP A 235 13.14 -2.16 20.07
N PHE A 236 13.92 -1.49 19.23
CA PHE A 236 15.29 -1.09 19.52
C PHE A 236 15.52 0.33 19.03
N ARG A 237 16.36 1.08 19.74
CA ARG A 237 16.96 2.29 19.15
C ARG A 237 17.78 1.88 17.93
N ILE A 238 17.60 2.58 16.80
CA ILE A 238 18.29 2.26 15.55
C ILE A 238 19.79 2.53 15.71
N LEU A 239 20.57 1.45 15.77
CA LEU A 239 22.03 1.42 15.87
C LEU A 239 22.58 0.28 14.99
N GLU A 240 23.84 0.39 14.56
CA GLU A 240 24.47 -0.61 13.68
C GLU A 240 24.65 -1.97 14.37
N ASN A 241 24.97 -1.97 15.68
CA ASN A 241 25.33 -3.17 16.44
C ASN A 241 24.21 -3.65 17.38
N ASN A 242 22.95 -3.61 16.93
CA ASN A 242 21.83 -4.18 17.69
C ASN A 242 21.85 -5.72 17.62
N TYR A 243 21.61 -6.38 18.75
CA TYR A 243 21.26 -7.79 18.76
C TYR A 243 19.75 -7.93 18.58
N TYR A 244 19.33 -8.49 17.46
CA TYR A 244 17.94 -8.88 17.21
C TYR A 244 17.78 -10.38 17.52
N PRO A 245 16.73 -10.80 18.24
CA PRO A 245 16.48 -12.21 18.51
C PRO A 245 16.16 -12.94 17.21
N THR A 246 16.56 -14.21 17.13
CA THR A 246 16.10 -15.13 16.08
C THR A 246 14.58 -15.33 16.17
N LEU A 247 13.97 -15.73 15.06
CA LEU A 247 12.55 -16.08 15.02
C LEU A 247 12.23 -17.17 16.07
N PHE A 248 13.11 -18.14 16.28
CA PHE A 248 12.97 -19.13 17.35
C PHE A 248 12.98 -18.52 18.77
N GLU A 249 13.94 -17.65 19.07
CA GLU A 249 14.05 -16.99 20.38
C GLU A 249 12.85 -16.08 20.65
N TRP A 250 12.45 -15.27 19.67
CA TRP A 250 11.28 -14.39 19.77
C TRP A 250 9.98 -15.18 19.97
N MET A 251 9.77 -16.26 19.20
CA MET A 251 8.62 -17.16 19.42
C MET A 251 8.68 -17.82 20.81
N LYS A 252 9.88 -18.10 21.33
CA LYS A 252 10.05 -18.64 22.69
C LYS A 252 9.75 -17.63 23.80
N MET A 253 9.99 -16.34 23.59
CA MET A 253 9.58 -15.28 24.53
C MET A 253 8.05 -15.30 24.74
N TYR A 254 7.28 -15.47 23.66
CA TYR A 254 5.81 -15.60 23.69
C TYR A 254 5.30 -17.03 24.00
N GLY A 255 6.12 -17.87 24.63
CA GLY A 255 5.69 -19.19 25.11
C GLY A 255 5.37 -20.23 24.02
N VAL A 256 5.78 -20.02 22.76
CA VAL A 256 5.47 -20.93 21.65
C VAL A 256 6.16 -22.29 21.85
N GLY A 257 5.36 -23.36 21.79
CA GLY A 257 5.81 -24.75 21.83
C GLY A 257 6.24 -25.23 20.45
N PHE A 258 7.27 -26.07 20.40
CA PHE A 258 7.74 -26.71 19.17
C PHE A 258 7.87 -28.22 19.37
N ASP A 259 7.52 -29.00 18.35
CA ASP A 259 7.77 -30.44 18.31
C ASP A 259 9.24 -30.77 17.94
N LYS A 260 9.57 -32.06 17.91
CA LYS A 260 10.91 -32.56 17.53
C LYS A 260 11.35 -32.12 16.12
N ASN A 261 10.40 -31.93 15.20
CA ASN A 261 10.63 -31.51 13.81
C ASN A 261 10.50 -29.98 13.65
N ARG A 262 10.55 -29.22 14.76
CA ARG A 262 10.39 -27.76 14.86
C ARG A 262 9.08 -27.21 14.30
N ARG A 263 8.00 -28.00 14.26
CA ARG A 263 6.64 -27.50 14.00
C ARG A 263 6.07 -26.85 15.25
N ILE A 264 5.20 -25.85 15.10
CA ILE A 264 4.47 -25.28 16.25
C ILE A 264 3.56 -26.37 16.84
N SER A 265 3.71 -26.62 18.15
CA SER A 265 2.87 -27.55 18.91
C SER A 265 1.96 -26.84 19.93
N LYS A 266 2.25 -25.57 20.26
CA LYS A 266 1.46 -24.69 21.13
C LYS A 266 1.68 -23.25 20.68
N SER A 267 0.62 -22.47 20.45
CA SER A 267 0.72 -21.07 19.97
C SER A 267 1.28 -20.09 21.01
N GLY A 268 1.25 -20.43 22.30
CA GLY A 268 1.66 -19.51 23.36
C GLY A 268 0.73 -18.30 23.42
N ASP A 269 1.31 -17.11 23.54
CA ASP A 269 0.58 -15.83 23.59
C ASP A 269 0.30 -15.21 22.22
N LEU A 270 0.83 -15.78 21.13
CA LEU A 270 0.59 -15.29 19.77
C LEU A 270 -0.80 -15.73 19.25
N ILE A 271 -1.77 -14.82 19.28
CA ILE A 271 -3.12 -15.08 18.74
C ILE A 271 -3.18 -14.74 17.24
N PRO A 272 -3.72 -15.62 16.37
CA PRO A 272 -3.95 -15.33 14.95
C PRO A 272 -4.68 -13.99 14.74
N GLY A 273 -4.26 -13.21 13.73
CA GLY A 273 -4.85 -11.90 13.43
C GLY A 273 -4.40 -10.74 14.33
N LEU A 274 -3.77 -11.02 15.49
CA LEU A 274 -3.54 -10.05 16.56
C LEU A 274 -2.05 -9.81 16.90
N TRP A 275 -1.16 -10.12 15.95
CA TRP A 275 0.24 -9.69 16.01
C TRP A 275 0.84 -9.45 14.62
N MET A 276 1.93 -8.68 14.57
CA MET A 276 2.81 -8.57 13.41
C MET A 276 4.27 -8.44 13.85
N ALA A 277 5.19 -8.95 13.04
CA ALA A 277 6.62 -8.78 13.23
C ALA A 277 7.28 -8.23 11.95
N ARG A 278 8.26 -7.35 12.12
CA ARG A 278 9.20 -6.92 11.08
C ARG A 278 10.41 -7.85 11.15
N ILE A 279 10.68 -8.54 10.06
CA ILE A 279 11.72 -9.57 9.98
C ILE A 279 12.78 -9.28 8.93
N SER A 280 14.01 -9.68 9.23
CA SER A 280 15.16 -9.62 8.32
C SER A 280 16.01 -10.88 8.46
N THR A 281 16.65 -11.33 7.38
CA THR A 281 17.66 -12.41 7.42
C THR A 281 19.01 -11.85 7.87
N GLU A 282 19.64 -12.49 8.87
CA GLU A 282 21.02 -12.16 9.30
C GLU A 282 22.07 -12.54 8.26
N GLU A 283 21.85 -13.66 7.58
CA GLU A 283 22.67 -14.15 6.47
C GLU A 283 21.75 -14.80 5.42
N PRO A 284 22.15 -14.89 4.14
CA PRO A 284 21.32 -15.48 3.10
C PRO A 284 20.88 -16.92 3.42
N LEU A 285 19.64 -17.26 3.09
CA LEU A 285 19.07 -18.61 3.16
C LEU A 285 19.73 -19.53 2.13
N SER A 286 20.01 -20.79 2.49
CA SER A 286 20.61 -21.77 1.58
C SER A 286 19.66 -22.23 0.46
N PHE A 287 18.40 -21.80 0.51
CA PHE A 287 17.33 -22.17 -0.41
C PHE A 287 16.49 -20.94 -0.77
N SER A 288 15.78 -21.03 -1.90
CA SER A 288 14.92 -19.97 -2.40
C SER A 288 13.57 -19.91 -1.66
N GLN A 289 13.13 -18.70 -1.30
CA GLN A 289 11.79 -18.41 -0.80
C GLN A 289 11.12 -17.34 -1.68
N ASP A 290 9.80 -17.35 -1.76
CA ASP A 290 9.03 -16.34 -2.47
C ASP A 290 7.74 -15.93 -1.75
N VAL A 291 7.71 -16.14 -0.43
CA VAL A 291 6.55 -15.90 0.45
C VAL A 291 6.60 -14.48 1.02
N VAL A 292 7.75 -14.07 1.56
CA VAL A 292 7.92 -12.78 2.25
C VAL A 292 8.56 -11.76 1.34
N GLU A 293 7.91 -10.60 1.25
CA GLU A 293 8.37 -9.43 0.50
C GLU A 293 9.38 -8.62 1.33
N THR A 294 10.52 -8.33 0.72
CA THR A 294 11.51 -7.38 1.25
C THR A 294 11.01 -5.95 1.04
N TRP A 295 11.22 -5.09 2.05
CA TRP A 295 11.01 -3.64 1.95
C TRP A 295 12.34 -2.90 2.15
N THR A 296 12.78 -2.15 1.13
CA THR A 296 14.08 -1.47 1.08
C THR A 296 14.00 -0.06 0.52
N SER A 297 14.71 0.92 1.09
CA SER A 297 14.94 2.22 0.43
C SER A 297 15.97 2.12 -0.71
N SER A 298 15.99 3.12 -1.59
CA SER A 298 17.04 3.30 -2.59
C SER A 298 18.39 3.80 -2.02
N SER A 299 18.44 4.12 -0.73
CA SER A 299 19.65 4.57 0.00
C SER A 299 20.52 3.38 0.46
N LYS A 300 21.76 3.60 0.94
CA LYS A 300 22.81 2.54 0.94
C LYS A 300 22.44 1.28 1.76
N GLU A 301 23.12 0.18 1.48
CA GLU A 301 22.96 -1.12 2.16
C GLU A 301 23.16 -1.06 3.68
N HIS A 302 23.96 -0.11 4.18
CA HIS A 302 24.09 0.20 5.62
C HIS A 302 22.88 0.96 6.22
N GLU A 303 21.91 1.36 5.40
CA GLU A 303 20.79 2.23 5.79
C GLU A 303 19.46 1.46 5.88
N MET A 304 19.47 0.13 5.75
CA MET A 304 18.26 -0.69 5.77
C MET A 304 17.57 -0.70 7.15
N ASN A 305 18.34 -0.57 8.22
CA ASN A 305 17.83 -0.29 9.57
C ASN A 305 17.46 1.19 9.78
N LEU A 306 17.93 2.10 8.91
CA LEU A 306 17.59 3.52 8.94
C LEU A 306 16.25 3.84 8.26
N MET A 307 15.56 2.87 7.64
CA MET A 307 14.26 3.12 6.99
C MET A 307 13.28 3.85 7.91
N GLY A 308 13.28 3.54 9.22
CA GLY A 308 12.49 4.25 10.23
C GLY A 308 12.65 5.77 10.22
N LYS A 309 13.81 6.31 9.82
CA LYS A 309 14.05 7.76 9.69
C LYS A 309 13.29 8.42 8.55
N PHE A 310 12.95 7.66 7.52
CA PHE A 310 12.35 8.17 6.28
C PHE A 310 10.84 7.87 6.19
N ILE A 311 10.26 7.11 7.13
CA ILE A 311 8.82 6.79 7.13
C ILE A 311 7.97 8.06 7.22
N ASP A 312 8.44 9.07 7.95
CA ASP A 312 7.76 10.36 8.01
C ASP A 312 7.77 11.15 6.69
N GLU A 313 8.70 10.83 5.78
CA GLU A 313 8.88 11.50 4.49
C GLU A 313 8.26 10.72 3.31
N MET A 314 7.79 9.50 3.53
CA MET A 314 7.25 8.64 2.46
C MET A 314 5.93 9.18 1.90
N SER A 315 5.82 9.31 0.58
CA SER A 315 4.52 9.59 -0.08
C SER A 315 3.61 8.37 -0.12
N SER A 316 2.31 8.61 -0.24
CA SER A 316 1.33 7.57 -0.63
C SER A 316 1.43 7.19 -2.12
N ASP A 317 0.82 6.06 -2.50
CA ASP A 317 0.78 5.64 -3.91
C ASP A 317 0.06 6.67 -4.79
N THR A 318 -1.02 7.28 -4.28
CA THR A 318 -1.77 8.36 -4.96
C THR A 318 -0.93 9.63 -5.16
N GLU A 319 -0.08 9.98 -4.19
CA GLU A 319 0.90 11.06 -4.32
C GLU A 319 1.99 10.75 -5.37
N CYS A 320 2.15 9.49 -5.79
CA CYS A 320 3.12 9.09 -6.82
C CYS A 320 2.53 9.02 -8.25
N GLU A 321 1.20 9.14 -8.43
CA GLU A 321 0.51 9.07 -9.73
C GLU A 321 0.69 10.35 -10.59
N GLY A 322 1.93 10.65 -10.94
CA GLY A 322 2.27 11.79 -11.81
C GLY A 322 3.67 11.79 -12.44
N LYS A 323 4.57 10.90 -12.01
CA LYS A 323 6.00 10.98 -12.38
C LYS A 323 6.25 10.61 -13.84
N LYS A 324 7.17 11.33 -14.51
CA LYS A 324 7.51 11.20 -15.95
C LYS A 324 7.94 9.80 -16.40
N TRP A 325 8.33 8.92 -15.49
CA TRP A 325 8.75 7.54 -15.76
C TRP A 325 7.92 6.58 -14.90
N VAL A 326 7.38 5.54 -15.53
CA VAL A 326 6.55 4.50 -14.89
C VAL A 326 7.42 3.42 -14.23
N ASP A 327 8.43 3.84 -13.48
CA ASP A 327 9.15 2.97 -12.55
C ASP A 327 8.76 3.40 -11.13
N PHE A 328 8.24 2.45 -10.33
CA PHE A 328 7.80 2.68 -8.95
C PHE A 328 8.89 3.39 -8.16
N ASP A 329 8.59 4.56 -7.57
CA ASP A 329 9.64 5.42 -7.04
C ASP A 329 10.31 4.81 -5.81
N THR A 330 11.55 4.37 -6.03
CA THR A 330 12.37 3.70 -5.03
C THR A 330 12.80 4.62 -3.88
N GLU A 331 12.64 5.95 -3.99
CA GLU A 331 12.92 6.90 -2.91
C GLU A 331 11.96 6.71 -1.70
N TYR A 332 10.78 6.11 -1.88
CA TYR A 332 9.82 5.82 -0.79
C TYR A 332 9.78 4.35 -0.31
N GLY A 333 10.73 3.54 -0.77
CA GLY A 333 10.89 2.15 -0.33
C GLY A 333 10.21 1.14 -1.26
N ALA A 334 11.01 0.45 -2.06
CA ALA A 334 10.55 -0.61 -2.95
C ALA A 334 10.13 -1.85 -2.15
N LEU A 335 9.01 -2.46 -2.54
CA LEU A 335 8.64 -3.84 -2.18
C LEU A 335 9.12 -4.78 -3.28
N LYS A 336 9.91 -5.79 -2.91
CA LYS A 336 10.44 -6.79 -3.86
C LYS A 336 10.61 -8.15 -3.19
N ILE A 337 10.29 -9.22 -3.91
CA ILE A 337 10.62 -10.58 -3.48
C ILE A 337 12.06 -10.89 -3.88
N ASN A 338 12.87 -11.38 -2.94
CA ASN A 338 14.21 -11.91 -3.17
C ASN A 338 14.24 -13.37 -2.71
N HIS A 339 14.96 -14.23 -3.44
CA HIS A 339 14.97 -15.67 -3.17
C HIS A 339 15.70 -16.04 -1.87
N HIS A 340 16.84 -15.43 -1.55
CA HIS A 340 17.68 -15.86 -0.42
C HIS A 340 17.69 -14.87 0.75
N GLU A 341 17.03 -13.72 0.63
CA GLU A 341 17.09 -12.65 1.62
C GLU A 341 15.70 -12.06 1.88
N VAL A 342 15.50 -11.62 3.12
CA VAL A 342 14.36 -10.80 3.53
C VAL A 342 14.92 -9.62 4.32
N PHE A 343 14.44 -8.41 4.07
CA PHE A 343 14.72 -7.24 4.90
C PHE A 343 13.44 -6.46 5.17
N ASN A 344 13.21 -6.14 6.45
CA ASN A 344 12.03 -5.44 6.94
C ASN A 344 10.69 -6.02 6.43
N GLY A 345 10.65 -7.30 6.07
CA GLY A 345 9.44 -7.98 5.61
C GLY A 345 8.43 -8.08 6.75
N VAL A 346 7.13 -8.08 6.45
CA VAL A 346 6.14 -8.34 7.50
C VAL A 346 5.91 -9.85 7.62
N LEU A 347 5.84 -10.30 8.87
CA LEU A 347 5.43 -11.64 9.25
C LEU A 347 4.17 -11.53 10.10
N THR A 348 3.16 -12.31 9.75
CA THR A 348 1.93 -12.51 10.52
C THR A 348 1.70 -14.02 10.67
N HIS A 349 0.60 -14.41 11.32
CA HIS A 349 0.21 -15.80 11.47
C HIS A 349 0.16 -16.58 10.15
N ASP A 350 -0.51 -16.06 9.12
CA ASP A 350 -0.76 -16.77 7.86
C ASP A 350 0.51 -16.99 7.06
N LEU A 351 1.39 -15.99 7.01
CA LEU A 351 2.71 -16.10 6.38
C LEU A 351 3.62 -17.04 7.17
N LEU A 352 3.54 -17.03 8.50
CA LEU A 352 4.26 -17.99 9.36
C LEU A 352 3.77 -19.43 9.12
N GLN A 353 2.46 -19.63 8.96
CA GLN A 353 1.89 -20.93 8.60
C GLN A 353 2.40 -21.41 7.24
N VAL A 354 2.41 -20.57 6.19
CA VAL A 354 2.98 -20.93 4.89
C VAL A 354 4.47 -21.31 5.03
N LEU A 355 5.26 -20.43 5.64
CA LEU A 355 6.71 -20.64 5.83
C LEU A 355 7.01 -21.95 6.56
N LEU A 356 6.33 -22.23 7.67
CA LEU A 356 6.60 -23.43 8.45
C LEU A 356 5.97 -24.66 7.79
N ASN A 357 4.69 -24.66 7.43
CA ASN A 357 4.02 -25.88 6.93
C ASN A 357 4.57 -26.37 5.59
N HIS A 358 5.07 -25.47 4.74
CA HIS A 358 5.65 -25.81 3.42
C HIS A 358 7.19 -25.77 3.40
N SER A 359 7.84 -25.72 4.56
CA SER A 359 9.28 -26.00 4.68
C SER A 359 9.58 -27.47 4.99
N THR A 360 10.63 -28.01 4.36
CA THR A 360 11.33 -29.20 4.86
C THR A 360 11.88 -28.95 6.27
N GLU A 361 12.29 -30.00 6.99
CA GLU A 361 12.82 -29.84 8.35
C GLU A 361 14.07 -28.94 8.38
N SER A 362 15.02 -29.16 7.46
CA SER A 362 16.23 -28.32 7.34
C SER A 362 15.91 -26.86 7.01
N GLN A 363 15.00 -26.62 6.05
CA GLN A 363 14.52 -25.27 5.71
C GLN A 363 13.89 -24.59 6.93
N ARG A 364 13.09 -25.31 7.71
CA ARG A 364 12.40 -24.81 8.91
C ARG A 364 13.38 -24.44 10.01
N ILE A 365 14.38 -25.30 10.28
CA ILE A 365 15.46 -25.03 11.23
C ILE A 365 16.26 -23.79 10.80
N GLU A 366 16.56 -23.67 9.50
CA GLU A 366 17.28 -22.53 8.96
C GLU A 366 16.49 -21.22 9.09
N LEU A 367 15.21 -21.18 8.69
CA LEU A 367 14.32 -20.02 8.87
C LEU A 367 14.28 -19.58 10.34
N LEU A 368 14.05 -20.52 11.24
CA LEU A 368 13.96 -20.28 12.68
C LEU A 368 15.27 -19.72 13.28
N LYS A 369 16.42 -20.02 12.68
CA LYS A 369 17.76 -19.57 13.12
C LYS A 369 18.22 -18.27 12.45
N LYS A 370 18.03 -18.13 11.14
CA LYS A 370 18.58 -17.03 10.32
C LYS A 370 17.67 -15.81 10.24
N ILE A 371 16.35 -16.00 10.34
CA ILE A 371 15.42 -14.87 10.42
C ILE A 371 15.53 -14.24 11.81
N LYS A 372 15.68 -12.93 11.86
CA LYS A 372 15.68 -12.09 13.05
C LYS A 372 14.42 -11.23 13.09
N VAL A 373 13.93 -10.95 14.30
CA VAL A 373 12.82 -10.02 14.51
C VAL A 373 13.38 -8.64 14.88
N THR A 374 13.24 -7.67 13.97
CA THR A 374 13.77 -6.31 14.14
C THR A 374 12.85 -5.41 14.94
N SER A 375 11.54 -5.70 14.91
CA SER A 375 10.52 -5.16 15.80
C SER A 375 9.25 -6.02 15.73
N SER A 376 8.42 -6.04 16.77
CA SER A 376 7.10 -6.67 16.72
C SER A 376 6.05 -5.89 17.50
N MET A 377 4.79 -6.08 17.14
CA MET A 377 3.62 -5.63 17.88
C MET A 377 2.73 -6.85 18.15
N VAL A 378 2.42 -7.12 19.41
CA VAL A 378 1.68 -8.31 19.84
C VAL A 378 0.60 -7.90 20.83
N TYR A 379 -0.63 -8.37 20.64
CA TYR A 379 -1.65 -8.36 21.69
C TYR A 379 -1.65 -9.75 22.35
N PRO A 380 -0.92 -9.93 23.47
CA PRO A 380 -0.61 -11.27 23.99
C PRO A 380 -1.83 -11.89 24.67
N LYS A 381 -2.00 -13.21 24.52
CA LYS A 381 -3.13 -13.95 25.12
C LYS A 381 -3.19 -13.81 26.64
N SER A 382 -2.05 -13.77 27.31
CA SER A 382 -1.92 -13.56 28.77
C SER A 382 -2.54 -12.26 29.28
N GLU A 383 -2.54 -11.19 28.48
CA GLU A 383 -3.07 -9.86 28.86
C GLU A 383 -4.48 -9.60 28.33
N ARG A 384 -5.16 -10.61 27.75
CA ARG A 384 -6.52 -10.45 27.25
C ARG A 384 -7.50 -10.34 28.41
N ILE A 385 -8.18 -9.20 28.50
CA ILE A 385 -9.29 -8.96 29.42
C ILE A 385 -10.47 -9.82 28.97
N SER A 386 -10.98 -10.62 29.90
CA SER A 386 -12.26 -11.32 29.74
C SER A 386 -13.38 -10.39 30.16
N CYS A 387 -14.35 -10.17 29.26
CA CYS A 387 -15.53 -9.32 29.48
C CYS A 387 -16.71 -9.91 28.69
N GLU A 388 -17.93 -9.79 29.22
CA GLU A 388 -19.15 -10.23 28.54
C GLU A 388 -19.59 -9.21 27.48
N THR A 389 -19.32 -7.92 27.73
CA THR A 389 -19.64 -6.81 26.82
C THR A 389 -18.42 -5.93 26.55
N GLN A 390 -18.39 -5.27 25.39
CA GLN A 390 -17.32 -4.34 25.04
C GLN A 390 -17.29 -3.09 25.96
N THR A 391 -18.44 -2.64 26.46
CA THR A 391 -18.55 -1.59 27.47
C THR A 391 -17.90 -2.00 28.80
N GLU A 392 -18.13 -3.23 29.25
CA GLU A 392 -17.43 -3.78 30.42
C GLU A 392 -15.92 -3.90 30.15
N GLY A 393 -15.53 -4.37 28.97
CA GLY A 393 -14.13 -4.44 28.54
C GLY A 393 -13.43 -3.08 28.63
N LEU A 394 -14.08 -2.00 28.21
CA LEU A 394 -13.56 -0.63 28.31
C LEU A 394 -13.43 -0.18 29.77
N ARG A 395 -14.41 -0.48 30.62
CA ARG A 395 -14.36 -0.20 32.06
C ARG A 395 -13.19 -0.93 32.73
N LEU A 396 -13.09 -2.25 32.56
CA LEU A 396 -12.01 -3.07 33.11
C LEU A 396 -10.63 -2.66 32.61
N LEU A 397 -10.53 -2.27 31.33
CA LEU A 397 -9.30 -1.75 30.74
C LEU A 397 -8.85 -0.45 31.41
N LYS A 398 -9.78 0.47 31.68
CA LYS A 398 -9.50 1.73 32.38
C LYS A 398 -9.15 1.51 33.86
N GLU A 399 -9.91 0.68 34.56
CA GLU A 399 -9.61 0.29 35.95
C GLU A 399 -8.23 -0.37 36.08
N GLY A 400 -7.83 -1.20 35.12
CA GLY A 400 -6.49 -1.78 35.07
C GLY A 400 -5.39 -0.74 34.85
N GLN A 401 -5.62 0.28 34.01
CA GLN A 401 -4.70 1.42 33.83
C GLN A 401 -4.58 2.26 35.10
N ASP A 402 -5.71 2.62 35.72
CA ASP A 402 -5.74 3.45 36.93
C ASP A 402 -5.10 2.72 38.15
N ASN A 403 -5.23 1.40 38.20
CA ASN A 403 -4.59 0.57 39.23
C ASN A 403 -3.12 0.19 38.92
N TRP A 404 -2.58 0.54 37.76
CA TRP A 404 -1.21 0.18 37.37
C TRP A 404 -0.14 1.01 38.11
N LYS A 405 0.26 0.53 39.28
CA LYS A 405 1.19 1.21 40.20
C LYS A 405 2.68 0.95 39.90
N TYR A 406 3.00 0.15 38.88
CA TYR A 406 4.40 -0.09 38.50
C TYR A 406 5.02 1.16 37.87
N LYS A 407 6.31 1.37 38.13
CA LYS A 407 7.08 2.51 37.64
C LYS A 407 8.20 2.03 36.72
N ASN A 408 8.44 2.75 35.64
CA ASN A 408 9.61 2.51 34.80
C ASN A 408 10.88 2.78 35.62
N THR A 409 11.82 1.85 35.63
CA THR A 409 13.08 1.99 36.39
C THR A 409 14.30 1.95 35.49
N ALA A 410 15.38 2.62 35.91
CA ALA A 410 16.65 2.62 35.20
C ALA A 410 17.80 2.36 36.17
N VAL A 411 18.40 1.17 36.09
CA VAL A 411 19.48 0.72 37.00
C VAL A 411 20.82 0.71 36.28
N ARG A 412 21.81 1.42 36.84
CA ARG A 412 23.19 1.41 36.34
C ARG A 412 23.96 0.19 36.86
N MET A 413 24.07 -0.85 36.05
CA MET A 413 24.87 -2.04 36.34
C MET A 413 26.35 -1.79 35.99
N ARG A 414 27.25 -1.95 36.96
CA ARG A 414 28.71 -1.83 36.75
C ARG A 414 29.31 -3.21 36.46
N LYS A 415 29.61 -3.49 35.19
CA LYS A 415 30.45 -4.65 34.79
C LYS A 415 31.93 -4.25 34.90
N LYS A 416 32.85 -5.23 34.95
CA LYS A 416 34.29 -5.01 35.22
C LYS A 416 34.92 -3.91 34.34
N ASN A 417 34.54 -3.84 33.06
CA ASN A 417 35.16 -2.95 32.06
C ASN A 417 34.22 -1.87 31.49
N HIS A 418 32.93 -1.83 31.87
CA HIS A 418 31.96 -0.84 31.38
C HIS A 418 30.72 -0.77 32.30
N SER A 419 29.96 0.33 32.24
CA SER A 419 28.63 0.41 32.89
C SER A 419 27.51 0.30 31.87
N VAL A 420 26.54 -0.57 32.14
CA VAL A 420 25.29 -0.71 31.38
C VAL A 420 24.18 0.00 32.15
N ILE A 421 23.26 0.66 31.45
CA ILE A 421 21.99 1.10 32.03
C ILE A 421 20.93 0.10 31.58
N ARG A 422 20.37 -0.67 32.51
CA ARG A 422 19.19 -1.49 32.26
C ARG A 422 17.97 -0.60 32.50
N ARG A 423 17.11 -0.46 31.49
CA ARG A 423 15.76 0.04 31.67
C ARG A 423 14.82 -1.14 31.88
N ASP A 424 13.80 -0.92 32.68
CA ASP A 424 12.70 -1.83 32.96
C ASP A 424 11.45 -0.98 32.83
N ASP A 425 10.97 -0.86 31.60
CA ASP A 425 9.81 -0.07 31.22
C ASP A 425 8.58 -0.97 31.39
N ARG A 426 7.72 -0.65 32.37
CA ARG A 426 6.61 -1.49 32.82
C ARG A 426 5.30 -0.80 32.46
N GLU A 427 4.82 -1.06 31.26
CA GLU A 427 3.54 -0.55 30.78
C GLU A 427 2.42 -1.56 31.02
N TYR A 428 1.18 -1.08 31.09
CA TYR A 428 0.00 -1.94 31.18
C TYR A 428 -0.45 -2.32 29.75
N HIS A 429 -0.43 -3.63 29.46
CA HIS A 429 -0.71 -4.20 28.14
C HIS A 429 -2.09 -4.90 28.05
N GLY A 430 -2.97 -4.64 29.02
CA GLY A 430 -4.34 -5.15 28.97
C GLY A 430 -5.07 -4.74 27.69
N TRP A 431 -5.87 -5.66 27.15
CA TRP A 431 -6.66 -5.42 25.93
C TRP A 431 -7.88 -6.36 25.83
N PHE A 432 -8.91 -5.91 25.10
CA PHE A 432 -10.02 -6.74 24.61
C PHE A 432 -10.21 -6.48 23.11
N SER A 433 -11.19 -7.11 22.46
CA SER A 433 -11.41 -6.92 21.02
C SER A 433 -12.87 -6.78 20.64
N VAL A 434 -13.07 -6.22 19.44
CA VAL A 434 -14.34 -6.16 18.72
C VAL A 434 -14.13 -6.79 17.36
N ASN A 435 -15.00 -7.72 16.94
CA ASN A 435 -14.94 -8.26 15.60
C ASN A 435 -15.37 -7.20 14.56
N LEU A 436 -14.59 -6.98 13.50
CA LEU A 436 -14.94 -5.98 12.47
C LEU A 436 -16.16 -6.36 11.62
N GLY A 437 -16.45 -7.66 11.49
CA GLY A 437 -17.70 -8.19 10.94
C GLY A 437 -18.90 -7.67 11.72
N ASP A 438 -18.99 -8.09 12.98
CA ASP A 438 -20.07 -7.73 13.92
C ASP A 438 -20.21 -6.23 14.18
N LEU A 439 -19.12 -5.47 14.04
CA LEU A 439 -19.10 -4.03 14.29
C LEU A 439 -19.72 -3.21 13.15
N LEU A 440 -19.47 -3.61 11.89
CA LEU A 440 -19.80 -2.76 10.73
C LEU A 440 -19.81 -3.52 9.39
N ILE A 441 -18.88 -4.45 9.17
CA ILE A 441 -18.65 -5.04 7.84
C ILE A 441 -19.79 -5.97 7.42
N ASP A 442 -20.37 -6.76 8.32
CA ASP A 442 -21.42 -7.71 7.97
C ASP A 442 -22.65 -6.98 7.45
N GLN A 443 -23.08 -5.93 8.15
CA GLN A 443 -24.22 -5.12 7.73
C GLN A 443 -23.95 -4.37 6.42
N LEU A 444 -22.74 -3.81 6.21
CA LEU A 444 -22.36 -3.25 4.91
C LEU A 444 -22.40 -4.29 3.77
N LEU A 445 -22.03 -5.55 4.04
CA LEU A 445 -22.09 -6.63 3.05
C LEU A 445 -23.52 -7.13 2.79
N ILE A 446 -24.39 -7.13 3.81
CA ILE A 446 -25.82 -7.44 3.73
C ILE A 446 -26.53 -6.38 2.90
N GLU A 447 -26.39 -5.10 3.26
CA GLU A 447 -27.06 -4.00 2.56
C GLU A 447 -26.55 -3.85 1.12
N ARG A 448 -25.26 -4.14 0.86
CA ARG A 448 -24.74 -4.27 -0.51
C ARG A 448 -25.45 -5.37 -1.31
N LYS A 449 -25.78 -6.52 -0.71
CA LYS A 449 -26.48 -7.63 -1.38
C LYS A 449 -27.96 -7.31 -1.60
N LYS A 450 -28.64 -6.74 -0.60
CA LYS A 450 -30.01 -6.22 -0.74
C LYS A 450 -30.09 -5.16 -1.85
N ALA A 451 -29.17 -4.19 -1.87
CA ALA A 451 -29.10 -3.16 -2.92
C ALA A 451 -28.86 -3.77 -4.32
N LYS A 452 -27.93 -4.73 -4.46
CA LYS A 452 -27.73 -5.46 -5.73
C LYS A 452 -29.00 -6.14 -6.22
N LYS A 453 -29.75 -6.78 -5.33
CA LYS A 453 -30.98 -7.51 -5.68
C LYS A 453 -32.14 -6.56 -6.01
N LYS A 454 -32.30 -5.47 -5.24
CA LYS A 454 -33.41 -4.51 -5.38
C LYS A 454 -33.24 -3.53 -6.55
N TYR A 455 -32.00 -3.13 -6.86
CA TYR A 455 -31.70 -2.08 -7.84
C TYR A 455 -30.77 -2.52 -8.98
N GLY A 456 -30.38 -3.79 -9.01
CA GLY A 456 -29.46 -4.34 -10.01
C GLY A 456 -27.97 -4.18 -9.64
N ASP A 457 -27.12 -4.88 -10.40
CA ASP A 457 -25.66 -4.81 -10.24
C ASP A 457 -25.09 -3.50 -10.80
N LYS A 458 -24.10 -2.96 -10.10
CA LYS A 458 -23.52 -1.61 -10.26
C LYS A 458 -24.50 -0.45 -9.98
N SER A 459 -25.60 -0.71 -9.28
CA SER A 459 -26.45 0.35 -8.72
C SER A 459 -25.65 1.26 -7.77
N SER A 460 -26.15 2.49 -7.60
CA SER A 460 -25.51 3.54 -6.80
C SER A 460 -25.27 3.11 -5.36
N GLN A 461 -26.31 2.61 -4.69
CA GLN A 461 -26.24 2.13 -3.31
C GLN A 461 -25.30 0.93 -3.15
N GLN A 462 -25.34 -0.05 -4.07
CA GLN A 462 -24.40 -1.18 -4.05
C GLN A 462 -22.94 -0.69 -4.20
N THR A 463 -22.72 0.33 -5.03
CA THR A 463 -21.41 0.95 -5.23
C THR A 463 -20.95 1.71 -3.98
N LEU A 464 -21.83 2.45 -3.31
CA LEU A 464 -21.57 3.12 -2.04
C LEU A 464 -21.17 2.14 -0.94
N TYR A 465 -21.95 1.08 -0.72
CA TYR A 465 -21.63 0.09 0.31
C TYR A 465 -20.30 -0.63 0.02
N LYS A 466 -20.03 -0.97 -1.25
CA LYS A 466 -18.72 -1.50 -1.68
C LYS A 466 -17.58 -0.51 -1.42
N LEU A 467 -17.81 0.77 -1.69
CA LEU A 467 -16.84 1.84 -1.46
C LEU A 467 -16.54 2.01 0.03
N CYS A 468 -17.56 1.95 0.90
CA CYS A 468 -17.38 2.00 2.36
C CYS A 468 -16.53 0.83 2.86
N VAL A 469 -16.83 -0.41 2.46
CA VAL A 469 -16.04 -1.60 2.82
C VAL A 469 -14.57 -1.49 2.39
N ASN A 470 -14.32 -1.02 1.16
CA ASN A 470 -12.95 -0.85 0.64
C ASN A 470 -12.21 0.31 1.32
N THR A 471 -12.92 1.41 1.60
CA THR A 471 -12.34 2.60 2.25
C THR A 471 -12.01 2.33 3.69
N LEU A 472 -12.83 1.56 4.42
CA LEU A 472 -12.55 1.22 5.82
C LEU A 472 -11.21 0.47 5.97
N TYR A 473 -10.91 -0.46 5.06
CA TYR A 473 -9.59 -1.08 5.01
C TYR A 473 -8.49 -0.04 4.74
N GLY A 474 -8.74 0.92 3.84
CA GLY A 474 -7.86 2.07 3.61
C GLY A 474 -7.61 2.90 4.88
N ASP A 475 -8.64 3.12 5.69
CA ASP A 475 -8.57 3.85 6.95
C ASP A 475 -7.77 3.07 8.01
N MET A 476 -7.93 1.75 8.08
CA MET A 476 -7.14 0.85 8.95
C MET A 476 -5.64 0.90 8.65
N VAL A 477 -5.25 1.19 7.41
CA VAL A 477 -3.84 1.30 6.96
C VAL A 477 -3.36 2.74 6.80
N SER A 478 -4.22 3.73 7.11
CA SER A 478 -3.95 5.15 6.88
C SER A 478 -2.98 5.73 7.91
N ARG A 479 -1.95 6.42 7.42
CA ARG A 479 -0.98 7.17 8.24
C ARG A 479 -1.53 8.45 8.89
N PHE A 480 -2.82 8.74 8.69
CA PHE A 480 -3.48 9.99 9.08
C PHE A 480 -4.59 9.83 10.13
N PHE A 481 -4.93 8.59 10.53
CA PHE A 481 -6.03 8.32 11.44
C PHE A 481 -5.56 7.60 12.70
N VAL A 482 -5.99 8.09 13.86
CA VAL A 482 -5.71 7.51 15.19
C VAL A 482 -6.40 6.15 15.39
N THR A 483 -7.45 5.86 14.62
CA THR A 483 -8.14 4.57 14.55
C THR A 483 -7.46 3.55 13.62
N SER A 484 -6.43 3.95 12.86
CA SER A 484 -5.62 3.00 12.08
C SER A 484 -4.93 2.00 13.00
N ASN A 485 -4.74 0.77 12.53
CA ASN A 485 -4.04 -0.26 13.29
C ASN A 485 -3.24 -1.16 12.33
N PRO A 486 -1.90 -1.00 12.26
CA PRO A 486 -1.07 -1.79 11.37
C PRO A 486 -1.10 -3.30 11.61
N VAL A 487 -1.41 -3.78 12.82
CA VAL A 487 -1.60 -5.21 13.08
C VAL A 487 -2.81 -5.71 12.29
N VAL A 488 -3.96 -5.04 12.46
CA VAL A 488 -5.21 -5.32 11.73
C VAL A 488 -4.98 -5.26 10.22
N GLY A 489 -4.40 -4.15 9.74
CA GLY A 489 -4.14 -3.93 8.32
C GLY A 489 -3.20 -4.96 7.67
N ASN A 490 -2.08 -5.30 8.33
CA ASN A 490 -1.17 -6.32 7.82
C ASN A 490 -1.76 -7.73 7.93
N ASN A 491 -2.61 -8.06 8.91
CA ASN A 491 -3.22 -9.39 8.99
C ASN A 491 -4.31 -9.59 7.92
N ILE A 492 -5.11 -8.57 7.60
CA ILE A 492 -6.07 -8.60 6.48
C ILE A 492 -5.35 -8.88 5.14
N THR A 493 -4.30 -8.12 4.82
CA THR A 493 -3.55 -8.32 3.56
C THR A 493 -2.71 -9.58 3.56
N SER A 494 -2.18 -10.02 4.70
CA SER A 494 -1.34 -11.23 4.76
C SER A 494 -2.16 -12.51 4.56
N ARG A 495 -3.42 -12.55 5.01
CA ARG A 495 -4.38 -13.59 4.64
C ARG A 495 -4.60 -13.66 3.13
N ALA A 496 -4.86 -12.52 2.51
CA ALA A 496 -4.99 -12.43 1.05
C ALA A 496 -3.71 -12.88 0.32
N ARG A 497 -2.53 -12.45 0.79
CA ARG A 497 -1.23 -12.85 0.21
C ARG A 497 -0.93 -14.34 0.38
N ALA A 498 -1.30 -14.94 1.51
CA ALA A 498 -1.15 -16.37 1.74
C ALA A 498 -2.04 -17.18 0.79
N LEU A 499 -3.31 -16.80 0.62
CA LEU A 499 -4.21 -17.44 -0.34
C LEU A 499 -3.77 -17.20 -1.79
N ALA A 500 -3.36 -15.99 -2.16
CA ALA A 500 -2.82 -15.69 -3.49
C ALA A 500 -1.53 -16.48 -3.81
N TRP A 501 -0.66 -16.73 -2.80
CA TRP A 501 0.47 -17.65 -2.95
C TRP A 501 0.00 -19.09 -3.16
N CYS A 502 -1.02 -19.55 -2.43
CA CYS A 502 -1.60 -20.88 -2.62
C CYS A 502 -2.21 -21.03 -4.02
N MET A 503 -2.95 -20.04 -4.52
CA MET A 503 -3.48 -20.01 -5.89
C MET A 503 -2.34 -20.04 -6.92
N GLU A 504 -1.32 -19.19 -6.76
CA GLU A 504 -0.12 -19.16 -7.60
C GLU A 504 0.57 -20.54 -7.69
N LYS A 505 0.80 -21.21 -6.56
CA LYS A 505 1.56 -22.47 -6.51
C LYS A 505 0.72 -23.73 -6.76
N GLY A 506 -0.55 -23.71 -6.36
CA GLY A 506 -1.48 -24.83 -6.49
C GLY A 506 -2.30 -24.81 -7.77
N LEU A 507 -2.41 -23.68 -8.46
CA LEU A 507 -3.02 -23.62 -9.80
C LEU A 507 -1.97 -23.43 -10.91
N ASN A 508 -0.69 -23.28 -10.55
CA ASN A 508 0.41 -23.01 -11.51
C ASN A 508 0.17 -21.71 -12.31
N GLY A 509 -0.26 -20.64 -11.63
CA GLY A 509 -0.67 -19.36 -12.23
C GLY A 509 0.48 -18.49 -12.73
N TRP A 510 0.28 -17.75 -13.82
CA TRP A 510 1.32 -16.93 -14.47
C TRP A 510 1.74 -15.70 -13.68
N GLN A 511 0.75 -14.91 -13.25
CA GLN A 511 0.95 -13.69 -12.47
C GLN A 511 -0.02 -13.71 -11.29
N SER A 512 0.46 -13.34 -10.09
CA SER A 512 -0.38 -13.08 -8.93
C SER A 512 -0.49 -11.56 -8.73
N ILE A 513 -1.71 -11.06 -8.56
CA ILE A 513 -2.02 -9.61 -8.51
C ILE A 513 -3.08 -9.38 -7.42
N THR A 514 -2.61 -9.07 -6.21
CA THR A 514 -3.37 -8.90 -4.96
C THR A 514 -4.16 -10.15 -4.58
N ASP A 515 -5.30 -10.35 -5.23
CA ASP A 515 -6.33 -11.35 -5.00
C ASP A 515 -6.54 -12.27 -6.21
N GLY A 516 -5.96 -11.97 -7.37
CA GLY A 516 -6.19 -12.69 -8.62
C GLY A 516 -4.97 -13.40 -9.21
N CYS A 517 -5.21 -14.46 -9.98
CA CYS A 517 -4.25 -15.01 -10.94
C CYS A 517 -4.93 -15.69 -12.15
N ALA A 518 -4.30 -15.61 -13.32
CA ALA A 518 -4.66 -16.45 -14.46
C ALA A 518 -3.89 -17.78 -14.43
N PHE A 519 -4.56 -18.90 -14.72
CA PHE A 519 -3.96 -20.25 -14.70
C PHE A 519 -4.50 -21.19 -15.79
N GLU A 520 -3.77 -22.29 -16.06
CA GLU A 520 -4.15 -23.30 -17.06
C GLU A 520 -4.98 -24.40 -16.42
N VAL A 521 -6.26 -24.52 -16.77
CA VAL A 521 -7.18 -25.48 -16.14
C VAL A 521 -6.71 -26.93 -16.30
N ASN A 522 -6.03 -27.22 -17.41
CA ASN A 522 -5.55 -28.56 -17.75
C ASN A 522 -4.17 -28.92 -17.16
N LYS A 523 -3.49 -28.01 -16.44
CA LYS A 523 -2.12 -28.23 -15.93
C LYS A 523 -1.89 -27.68 -14.51
N VAL A 524 -2.70 -28.10 -13.56
CA VAL A 524 -2.52 -27.79 -12.12
C VAL A 524 -1.61 -28.83 -11.44
N PRO A 525 -0.77 -28.48 -10.44
CA PRO A 525 0.17 -29.42 -9.83
C PRO A 525 -0.53 -30.41 -8.88
N ALA A 526 -0.32 -31.72 -9.08
CA ALA A 526 -0.97 -32.75 -8.26
C ALA A 526 -0.39 -32.91 -6.84
N LYS A 527 0.62 -32.11 -6.45
CA LYS A 527 1.19 -32.08 -5.09
C LYS A 527 1.72 -30.69 -4.75
N ALA A 528 1.60 -30.31 -3.47
CA ALA A 528 2.09 -29.02 -3.01
C ALA A 528 3.64 -28.98 -3.01
N PRO A 529 4.27 -27.94 -3.57
CA PRO A 529 5.71 -27.77 -3.48
C PRO A 529 6.12 -27.35 -2.05
N ASN A 530 7.35 -27.69 -1.65
CA ASN A 530 8.02 -26.98 -0.55
C ASN A 530 8.55 -25.61 -1.01
N LEU A 531 8.96 -24.74 -0.09
CA LEU A 531 9.36 -23.34 -0.42
C LEU A 531 10.39 -23.23 -1.56
N ALA A 532 11.44 -24.05 -1.55
CA ALA A 532 12.45 -24.05 -2.62
C ALA A 532 11.86 -24.55 -3.95
N GLN A 533 11.05 -25.60 -3.91
CA GLN A 533 10.35 -26.12 -5.08
C GLN A 533 9.32 -25.13 -5.63
N ALA A 534 8.74 -24.27 -4.79
CA ALA A 534 7.75 -23.28 -5.17
C ALA A 534 8.36 -22.16 -6.02
N CYS A 535 9.62 -21.80 -5.77
CA CYS A 535 10.38 -20.85 -6.57
C CYS A 535 10.75 -21.40 -7.96
N ASP A 536 11.09 -22.69 -8.04
CA ASP A 536 11.46 -23.39 -9.29
C ASP A 536 10.29 -24.19 -9.91
N LEU A 537 9.04 -23.90 -9.54
CA LEU A 537 7.87 -24.74 -9.84
C LEU A 537 7.75 -25.12 -11.33
N GLN A 538 7.83 -24.15 -12.24
CA GLN A 538 7.75 -24.41 -13.68
C GLN A 538 8.90 -25.31 -14.16
N LYS A 539 10.16 -25.02 -13.78
CA LYS A 539 11.32 -25.87 -14.11
C LYS A 539 11.17 -27.31 -13.59
N LEU A 540 10.47 -27.51 -12.47
CA LEU A 540 10.21 -28.84 -11.89
C LEU A 540 9.06 -29.58 -12.59
N ILE A 541 8.06 -28.86 -13.09
CA ILE A 541 7.00 -29.39 -13.94
C ILE A 541 7.59 -29.81 -15.30
N ASP A 542 8.38 -28.94 -15.94
CA ASP A 542 9.02 -29.21 -17.25
C ASP A 542 9.95 -30.43 -17.21
N ARG A 543 10.51 -30.74 -16.02
CA ARG A 543 11.38 -31.90 -15.75
C ARG A 543 10.62 -33.12 -15.20
N GLY A 544 9.28 -33.11 -15.17
CA GLY A 544 8.44 -34.18 -14.64
C GLY A 544 8.58 -34.47 -13.14
N LYS A 545 9.27 -33.61 -12.37
CA LYS A 545 9.51 -33.79 -10.92
C LYS A 545 8.30 -33.39 -10.06
N ILE A 546 7.46 -32.50 -10.58
CA ILE A 546 6.14 -32.18 -10.04
C ILE A 546 5.12 -32.56 -11.12
N PRO A 547 4.32 -33.62 -10.92
CA PRO A 547 3.29 -34.00 -11.89
C PRO A 547 2.19 -32.93 -11.93
N VAL A 548 1.63 -32.73 -13.11
CA VAL A 548 0.46 -31.88 -13.34
C VAL A 548 -0.71 -32.72 -13.86
N THR A 549 -1.92 -32.32 -13.54
CA THR A 549 -3.18 -32.95 -13.96
C THR A 549 -4.18 -31.88 -14.41
N PRO A 550 -5.25 -32.26 -15.12
CA PRO A 550 -6.42 -31.42 -15.23
C PRO A 550 -7.03 -31.13 -13.86
N LEU A 551 -7.56 -29.92 -13.67
CA LEU A 551 -8.37 -29.58 -12.51
C LEU A 551 -9.61 -30.47 -12.48
N GLY A 552 -9.92 -31.10 -11.36
CA GLY A 552 -11.05 -32.02 -11.23
C GLY A 552 -10.84 -33.44 -11.78
N GLY A 553 -9.72 -33.72 -12.46
CA GLY A 553 -9.41 -35.04 -13.03
C GLY A 553 -9.82 -35.21 -14.49
N GLU A 554 -9.77 -36.45 -14.99
CA GLU A 554 -10.16 -36.78 -16.38
C GLU A 554 -11.66 -37.11 -16.47
N ASN A 555 -12.29 -36.76 -17.60
CA ASN A 555 -13.65 -37.16 -18.00
C ASN A 555 -14.84 -36.62 -17.18
N SER A 556 -14.85 -35.33 -16.80
CA SER A 556 -16.07 -34.65 -16.32
C SER A 556 -16.78 -33.86 -17.42
N THR A 557 -18.03 -34.20 -17.73
CA THR A 557 -18.95 -33.31 -18.45
C THR A 557 -19.38 -32.18 -17.51
N ILE A 558 -19.16 -30.92 -17.88
CA ILE A 558 -19.32 -29.78 -16.96
C ILE A 558 -20.59 -29.00 -17.28
N ASP A 559 -21.60 -29.11 -16.41
CA ASP A 559 -22.67 -28.09 -16.31
C ASP A 559 -22.17 -26.90 -15.46
N ARG A 560 -22.66 -25.69 -15.77
CA ARG A 560 -22.34 -24.41 -15.08
C ARG A 560 -20.82 -24.22 -14.83
N PRO A 561 -19.99 -24.10 -15.88
CA PRO A 561 -18.53 -24.18 -15.76
C PRO A 561 -17.90 -23.17 -14.80
N VAL A 562 -18.49 -21.98 -14.61
CA VAL A 562 -18.01 -20.98 -13.65
C VAL A 562 -18.09 -21.48 -12.21
N ASN A 563 -19.22 -22.10 -11.82
CA ASN A 563 -19.41 -22.61 -10.45
C ASN A 563 -18.51 -23.82 -10.21
N TRP A 564 -18.48 -24.75 -11.17
CA TRP A 564 -17.61 -25.93 -11.11
C TRP A 564 -16.13 -25.55 -10.99
N LEU A 565 -15.67 -24.53 -11.72
CA LEU A 565 -14.28 -24.03 -11.60
C LEU A 565 -14.00 -23.44 -10.21
N ASN A 566 -14.92 -22.67 -9.63
CA ASN A 566 -14.77 -22.14 -8.26
C ASN A 566 -14.63 -23.27 -7.24
N GLU A 567 -15.54 -24.24 -7.28
CA GLU A 567 -15.59 -25.39 -6.37
C GLU A 567 -14.35 -26.27 -6.51
N LYS A 568 -13.97 -26.65 -7.73
CA LYS A 568 -12.82 -27.53 -7.97
C LYS A 568 -11.48 -26.83 -7.75
N ALA A 569 -11.36 -25.53 -8.00
CA ALA A 569 -10.17 -24.78 -7.60
C ALA A 569 -10.04 -24.73 -6.06
N TRP A 570 -11.13 -24.50 -5.34
CA TRP A 570 -11.12 -24.47 -3.87
C TRP A 570 -10.81 -25.84 -3.25
N GLU A 571 -11.45 -26.91 -3.75
CA GLU A 571 -11.20 -28.29 -3.33
C GLU A 571 -9.73 -28.68 -3.57
N HIS A 572 -9.21 -28.42 -4.78
CA HIS A 572 -7.82 -28.71 -5.13
C HIS A 572 -6.84 -27.96 -4.22
N LEU A 573 -7.02 -26.65 -4.02
CA LEU A 573 -6.17 -25.87 -3.14
C LEU A 573 -6.26 -26.32 -1.67
N SER A 574 -7.46 -26.63 -1.17
CA SER A 574 -7.65 -27.15 0.19
C SER A 574 -6.93 -28.48 0.40
N ASN A 575 -6.94 -29.37 -0.61
CA ASN A 575 -6.24 -30.65 -0.60
C ASN A 575 -4.71 -30.51 -0.68
N LEU A 576 -4.20 -29.50 -1.40
CA LEU A 576 -2.77 -29.19 -1.47
C LEU A 576 -2.24 -28.51 -0.19
N PHE A 577 -3.04 -27.65 0.42
CA PHE A 577 -2.65 -26.80 1.55
C PHE A 577 -3.46 -27.08 2.85
N PRO A 578 -3.67 -28.36 3.28
CA PRO A 578 -4.61 -28.75 4.34
C PRO A 578 -4.13 -28.44 5.76
N LYS A 579 -3.24 -27.46 5.93
CA LYS A 579 -2.66 -27.00 7.20
C LYS A 579 -2.69 -25.48 7.37
N LEU A 580 -3.26 -24.75 6.42
CA LEU A 580 -3.36 -23.29 6.47
C LEU A 580 -4.78 -22.89 6.89
N ASP A 581 -4.88 -21.95 7.82
CA ASP A 581 -6.15 -21.54 8.43
C ASP A 581 -7.07 -20.86 7.41
N VAL A 582 -6.52 -20.22 6.36
CA VAL A 582 -7.28 -19.69 5.23
C VAL A 582 -8.23 -20.69 4.56
N PHE A 583 -7.96 -22.01 4.64
CA PHE A 583 -8.82 -23.10 4.15
C PHE A 583 -9.58 -23.85 5.27
N LYS A 584 -9.20 -23.66 6.54
CA LYS A 584 -9.63 -24.51 7.67
C LYS A 584 -10.41 -23.81 8.76
N THR A 585 -10.28 -22.49 8.90
CA THR A 585 -11.06 -21.73 9.87
C THR A 585 -12.54 -21.83 9.50
N GLU A 586 -13.35 -22.34 10.41
CA GLU A 586 -14.80 -22.32 10.26
C GLU A 586 -15.26 -20.86 10.27
N THR A 587 -15.95 -20.46 9.21
CA THR A 587 -16.58 -19.14 9.08
C THR A 587 -17.96 -19.31 8.46
N PHE A 588 -18.63 -18.21 8.10
CA PHE A 588 -19.94 -18.26 7.45
C PHE A 588 -19.90 -17.50 6.13
N ALA A 589 -20.60 -17.98 5.11
CA ALA A 589 -20.98 -17.18 3.95
C ALA A 589 -22.25 -16.39 4.30
N ILE A 590 -22.23 -15.08 4.09
CA ILE A 590 -23.44 -14.25 4.12
C ILE A 590 -24.17 -14.41 2.78
N GLY A 591 -25.46 -14.68 2.81
CA GLY A 591 -26.39 -14.67 1.68
C GLY A 591 -27.56 -13.70 1.92
N VAL A 592 -28.29 -13.39 0.86
CA VAL A 592 -29.62 -12.76 0.92
C VAL A 592 -30.51 -13.59 0.01
N ASP A 593 -31.64 -14.08 0.53
CA ASP A 593 -32.49 -15.05 -0.16
C ASP A 593 -33.47 -14.39 -1.16
N GLU A 594 -34.46 -15.15 -1.67
CA GLU A 594 -35.48 -14.64 -2.60
C GLU A 594 -36.51 -13.71 -1.96
N VAL A 595 -36.68 -13.72 -0.64
CA VAL A 595 -37.57 -12.79 0.09
C VAL A 595 -36.83 -11.51 0.51
N GLY A 596 -35.51 -11.58 0.70
CA GLY A 596 -34.68 -10.48 1.20
C GLY A 596 -34.07 -10.73 2.58
N GLU A 597 -34.30 -11.92 3.15
CA GLU A 597 -33.80 -12.33 4.45
C GLU A 597 -32.32 -12.70 4.40
N VAL A 598 -31.64 -12.50 5.54
CA VAL A 598 -30.19 -12.75 5.65
C VAL A 598 -29.94 -14.21 6.00
N VAL A 599 -29.19 -14.91 5.15
CA VAL A 599 -28.82 -16.31 5.35
C VAL A 599 -27.35 -16.40 5.75
N TYR A 600 -27.05 -17.12 6.82
CA TYR A 600 -25.67 -17.44 7.23
C TYR A 600 -25.40 -18.93 7.01
N SER A 601 -24.61 -19.26 5.99
CA SER A 601 -24.26 -20.65 5.68
C SER A 601 -22.87 -20.99 6.22
N PRO A 602 -22.69 -22.01 7.08
CA PRO A 602 -21.36 -22.43 7.53
C PRO A 602 -20.45 -22.77 6.34
N ARG A 603 -19.16 -22.41 6.41
CA ARG A 603 -18.15 -22.77 5.41
C ARG A 603 -16.78 -23.01 6.06
N ASN A 604 -15.98 -23.86 5.42
CA ASN A 604 -14.58 -24.06 5.78
C ASN A 604 -13.69 -23.07 5.01
N GLY A 605 -12.84 -22.37 5.75
CA GLY A 605 -11.93 -21.34 5.26
C GLY A 605 -12.52 -19.93 5.32
N GLN A 606 -11.63 -18.95 5.15
CA GLN A 606 -11.89 -17.53 5.42
C GLN A 606 -12.38 -16.74 4.19
N PHE A 607 -12.40 -17.37 3.02
CA PHE A 607 -12.67 -16.75 1.73
C PHE A 607 -13.47 -17.69 0.82
N THR A 608 -13.90 -17.18 -0.33
CA THR A 608 -14.34 -17.97 -1.49
C THR A 608 -13.60 -17.49 -2.74
N LEU A 609 -13.61 -18.30 -3.80
CA LEU A 609 -13.04 -17.95 -5.10
C LEU A 609 -14.15 -17.51 -6.07
N GLU A 610 -13.77 -16.68 -7.04
CA GLU A 610 -14.65 -16.17 -8.09
C GLU A 610 -13.90 -16.11 -9.42
N VAL A 611 -14.21 -17.05 -10.31
CA VAL A 611 -13.83 -17.00 -11.73
C VAL A 611 -14.47 -15.78 -12.38
N LYS A 612 -13.64 -14.85 -12.84
CA LYS A 612 -14.07 -13.65 -13.56
C LYS A 612 -14.37 -13.92 -15.02
N SER A 613 -13.55 -14.76 -15.66
CA SER A 613 -13.65 -15.09 -17.07
C SER A 613 -12.79 -16.30 -17.45
N VAL A 614 -13.13 -16.92 -18.57
CA VAL A 614 -12.33 -17.97 -19.22
C VAL A 614 -11.82 -17.48 -20.58
N HIS A 615 -10.64 -17.95 -20.97
CA HIS A 615 -9.88 -17.44 -22.11
C HIS A 615 -9.19 -18.58 -22.88
N THR A 616 -8.84 -18.33 -24.13
CA THR A 616 -8.12 -19.28 -25.01
C THR A 616 -6.69 -18.83 -25.34
N GLU A 617 -6.34 -17.59 -25.01
CA GLU A 617 -5.03 -17.00 -25.26
C GLU A 617 -4.66 -16.04 -24.11
N GLY A 618 -3.39 -16.07 -23.72
CA GLY A 618 -2.81 -15.18 -22.70
C GLY A 618 -1.48 -14.60 -23.16
N THR A 619 -1.20 -13.37 -22.79
CA THR A 619 0.07 -12.67 -23.03
C THR A 619 0.48 -11.97 -21.75
N PHE A 620 1.76 -12.04 -21.36
CA PHE A 620 2.25 -11.60 -20.05
C PHE A 620 3.53 -10.78 -20.16
N HIS A 621 3.62 -9.71 -19.37
CA HIS A 621 4.76 -8.79 -19.28
C HIS A 621 4.87 -8.21 -17.86
N GLY A 622 6.08 -7.93 -17.39
CA GLY A 622 6.29 -7.33 -16.06
C GLY A 622 5.76 -8.23 -14.95
N SER A 623 5.44 -7.66 -13.78
CA SER A 623 4.80 -8.37 -12.67
C SER A 623 3.27 -8.47 -12.75
N ALA A 624 2.62 -7.55 -13.48
CA ALA A 624 1.15 -7.42 -13.49
C ALA A 624 0.59 -6.83 -14.80
N ASN A 625 1.30 -6.97 -15.92
CA ASN A 625 0.81 -6.56 -17.23
C ASN A 625 0.44 -7.81 -18.04
N TYR A 626 -0.76 -7.82 -18.61
CA TYR A 626 -1.27 -8.95 -19.35
C TYR A 626 -2.37 -8.59 -20.36
N LYS A 627 -2.53 -9.48 -21.35
CA LYS A 627 -3.69 -9.57 -22.24
C LYS A 627 -4.29 -10.96 -22.07
N LEU A 628 -5.59 -11.06 -21.84
CA LEU A 628 -6.33 -12.32 -21.90
C LEU A 628 -7.42 -12.22 -22.97
N LYS A 629 -7.55 -13.23 -23.82
CA LYS A 629 -8.46 -13.22 -24.98
C LYS A 629 -9.26 -14.52 -25.03
N GLY A 630 -10.57 -14.42 -25.23
CA GLY A 630 -11.48 -15.56 -25.35
C GLY A 630 -12.79 -15.14 -26.02
N GLY A 631 -13.21 -15.88 -27.06
CA GLY A 631 -14.35 -15.48 -27.89
C GLY A 631 -14.16 -14.08 -28.48
N THR A 632 -15.18 -13.22 -28.32
CA THR A 632 -15.13 -11.80 -28.70
C THR A 632 -14.49 -10.89 -27.65
N MET A 633 -14.18 -11.39 -26.45
CA MET A 633 -13.66 -10.58 -25.35
C MET A 633 -12.13 -10.58 -25.32
N THR A 634 -11.54 -9.37 -25.23
CA THR A 634 -10.11 -9.17 -24.93
C THR A 634 -9.96 -8.22 -23.74
N LYS A 635 -9.28 -8.68 -22.70
CA LYS A 635 -9.03 -7.96 -21.45
C LYS A 635 -7.55 -7.55 -21.39
N TYR A 636 -7.30 -6.25 -21.49
CA TYR A 636 -5.97 -5.66 -21.29
C TYR A 636 -5.84 -5.15 -19.86
N LYS A 637 -4.70 -5.42 -19.22
CA LYS A 637 -4.26 -4.76 -17.99
C LYS A 637 -2.78 -4.44 -18.10
N MET A 638 -2.41 -3.18 -17.94
CA MET A 638 -1.01 -2.75 -17.91
C MET A 638 -0.87 -1.63 -16.87
N ARG A 639 -0.35 -1.97 -15.69
CA ARG A 639 -0.34 -1.06 -14.53
C ARG A 639 0.67 0.08 -14.73
N GLY A 640 0.25 1.30 -14.40
CA GLY A 640 1.04 2.53 -14.58
C GLY A 640 1.05 3.09 -16.01
N TYR A 641 0.46 2.40 -16.99
CA TYR A 641 0.31 2.89 -18.35
C TYR A 641 -1.12 3.37 -18.61
N GLU A 642 -1.25 4.41 -19.41
CA GLU A 642 -2.53 4.91 -19.90
C GLU A 642 -3.09 3.97 -20.97
N ASN A 643 -4.35 3.55 -20.83
CA ASN A 643 -4.97 2.53 -21.67
C ASN A 643 -6.29 3.00 -22.32
N GLU A 644 -6.78 4.18 -21.96
CA GLU A 644 -8.09 4.69 -22.41
C GLU A 644 -7.97 5.93 -23.28
N ARG A 645 -7.05 6.86 -22.96
CA ARG A 645 -6.82 8.05 -23.78
C ARG A 645 -6.17 7.72 -25.13
N GLN A 646 -6.60 8.41 -26.18
CA GLN A 646 -5.94 8.37 -27.50
C GLN A 646 -4.51 8.92 -27.40
N HIS A 647 -3.62 8.41 -28.26
CA HIS A 647 -2.24 8.86 -28.37
C HIS A 647 -1.92 9.14 -29.84
N THR A 648 -1.17 10.21 -30.11
CA THR A 648 -0.62 10.49 -31.44
C THR A 648 0.77 9.86 -31.54
N GLY A 649 1.02 9.08 -32.58
CA GLY A 649 2.31 8.46 -32.84
C GLY A 649 3.26 9.36 -33.63
N PHE A 650 4.55 9.34 -33.31
CA PHE A 650 5.57 10.09 -34.06
C PHE A 650 6.85 9.27 -34.30
N GLU A 651 7.42 9.42 -35.49
CA GLU A 651 8.68 8.81 -35.91
C GLU A 651 9.56 9.79 -36.72
N MET A 652 10.83 9.39 -36.92
CA MET A 652 11.77 10.10 -37.79
C MET A 652 11.80 9.45 -39.16
N ILE A 653 11.28 10.14 -40.18
CA ILE A 653 11.30 9.70 -41.59
C ILE A 653 12.10 10.73 -42.37
N GLU A 654 13.17 10.29 -43.05
CA GLU A 654 14.07 11.16 -43.84
C GLU A 654 14.59 12.40 -43.06
N GLY A 655 14.84 12.24 -41.76
CA GLY A 655 15.30 13.32 -40.87
C GLY A 655 14.21 14.31 -40.42
N LYS A 656 12.98 14.17 -40.90
CA LYS A 656 11.79 14.95 -40.50
C LYS A 656 10.96 14.18 -39.46
N LEU A 657 10.36 14.93 -38.53
CA LEU A 657 9.40 14.37 -37.58
C LEU A 657 8.05 14.20 -38.31
N VAL A 658 7.53 12.99 -38.34
CA VAL A 658 6.28 12.65 -39.05
C VAL A 658 5.31 11.97 -38.08
N GLU A 659 4.04 12.37 -38.14
CA GLU A 659 2.95 11.71 -37.42
C GLU A 659 2.61 10.37 -38.10
N ILE A 660 2.39 9.33 -37.29
CA ILE A 660 2.06 7.99 -37.77
C ILE A 660 0.74 7.48 -37.19
N GLU A 661 0.02 6.68 -37.98
CA GLU A 661 -1.32 6.20 -37.61
C GLU A 661 -1.31 5.10 -36.54
N ARG A 662 -0.13 4.55 -36.19
CA ARG A 662 0.05 3.37 -35.32
C ARG A 662 -0.71 3.45 -33.98
N TYR A 663 -0.91 4.63 -33.42
CA TYR A 663 -1.58 4.82 -32.14
C TYR A 663 -2.97 5.47 -32.24
N ARG A 664 -3.51 5.67 -33.46
CA ARG A 664 -4.84 6.26 -33.70
C ARG A 664 -5.94 5.49 -32.97
N ASP A 665 -5.93 4.16 -33.10
CA ASP A 665 -6.99 3.26 -32.58
C ASP A 665 -6.52 2.39 -31.40
N ILE A 666 -5.22 2.40 -31.08
CA ILE A 666 -4.61 1.51 -30.09
C ILE A 666 -3.54 2.22 -29.26
N THR A 667 -3.59 2.07 -27.93
CA THR A 667 -2.58 2.66 -27.04
C THR A 667 -1.24 1.91 -27.16
N PRO A 668 -0.08 2.57 -26.92
CA PRO A 668 1.23 1.93 -26.99
C PRO A 668 1.35 0.65 -26.16
N SER A 669 0.72 0.64 -24.97
CA SER A 669 0.61 -0.52 -24.09
C SER A 669 -0.11 -1.71 -24.71
N LYS A 670 -1.24 -1.47 -25.39
CA LYS A 670 -2.02 -2.52 -26.07
C LYS A 670 -1.26 -3.04 -27.29
N ALA A 671 -0.71 -2.13 -28.10
CA ALA A 671 0.08 -2.46 -29.29
C ALA A 671 1.31 -3.32 -28.95
N PHE A 672 1.99 -3.04 -27.83
CA PHE A 672 3.08 -3.88 -27.33
C PHE A 672 2.60 -5.25 -26.83
N LEU A 673 1.51 -5.32 -26.06
CA LEU A 673 0.94 -6.60 -25.62
C LEU A 673 0.40 -7.44 -26.78
N ASP A 674 -0.03 -6.83 -27.89
CA ASP A 674 -0.39 -7.57 -29.10
C ASP A 674 0.83 -8.12 -29.85
N SER A 675 1.90 -7.33 -29.99
CA SER A 675 3.11 -7.80 -30.65
C SER A 675 3.85 -8.91 -29.91
N LEU A 676 3.70 -9.03 -28.59
CA LEU A 676 4.22 -10.16 -27.80
C LEU A 676 3.61 -11.53 -28.16
N SER A 677 2.59 -11.59 -29.03
CA SER A 677 2.15 -12.84 -29.68
C SER A 677 3.19 -13.42 -30.65
N ASN A 678 4.16 -12.61 -31.10
CA ASN A 678 5.39 -13.07 -31.74
C ASN A 678 6.61 -12.48 -30.99
N PRO A 679 7.01 -13.06 -29.86
CA PRO A 679 8.04 -12.49 -29.00
C PRO A 679 9.46 -12.57 -29.59
N HIS A 680 9.63 -13.22 -30.75
CA HIS A 680 10.92 -13.30 -31.44
C HIS A 680 11.18 -12.11 -32.38
N ALA A 681 10.15 -11.36 -32.77
CA ALA A 681 10.26 -10.21 -33.69
C ALA A 681 9.24 -9.11 -33.31
N VAL A 682 9.45 -8.51 -32.13
CA VAL A 682 8.60 -7.44 -31.59
C VAL A 682 8.93 -6.11 -32.28
N PRO A 683 7.97 -5.43 -32.95
CA PRO A 683 8.20 -4.12 -33.54
C PRO A 683 8.47 -3.07 -32.45
N ARG A 684 9.59 -2.34 -32.60
CA ARG A 684 10.03 -1.32 -31.65
C ARG A 684 8.98 -0.23 -31.48
N GLN A 685 8.81 0.32 -30.28
CA GLN A 685 7.74 1.28 -30.03
C GLN A 685 8.04 2.68 -30.56
N SER A 686 7.02 3.38 -31.04
CA SER A 686 7.14 4.74 -31.56
C SER A 686 6.99 5.77 -30.42
N VAL A 687 7.27 7.04 -30.68
CA VAL A 687 6.98 8.09 -29.70
C VAL A 687 5.48 8.29 -29.62
N ALA A 688 4.94 8.41 -28.41
CA ALA A 688 3.52 8.62 -28.17
C ALA A 688 3.29 9.93 -27.43
N VAL A 689 2.54 10.85 -28.03
CA VAL A 689 2.08 12.09 -27.41
C VAL A 689 0.63 11.91 -26.96
N LYS A 690 0.30 12.42 -25.77
CA LYS A 690 -1.08 12.46 -25.25
C LYS A 690 -1.38 13.77 -24.56
N THR A 691 -2.65 14.18 -24.57
CA THR A 691 -3.12 15.36 -23.84
C THR A 691 -3.46 15.01 -22.39
N ARG A 692 -2.97 15.82 -21.44
CA ARG A 692 -3.28 15.75 -20.00
C ARG A 692 -3.75 17.11 -19.51
N ILE A 693 -4.58 17.09 -18.48
CA ILE A 693 -4.91 18.28 -17.68
C ILE A 693 -3.79 18.49 -16.67
N LEU A 694 -3.29 19.71 -16.56
CA LEU A 694 -2.25 20.10 -15.62
C LEU A 694 -2.80 20.14 -14.19
N LYS A 695 -2.47 19.14 -13.38
CA LYS A 695 -2.91 19.05 -11.98
C LYS A 695 -2.16 20.06 -11.10
N LEU A 696 -2.83 20.54 -10.04
CA LEU A 696 -2.25 21.44 -9.03
C LEU A 696 -0.94 20.91 -8.41
N SER A 697 -0.87 19.61 -8.09
CA SER A 697 0.34 18.98 -7.53
C SER A 697 1.49 18.99 -8.53
N GLU A 698 1.25 18.58 -9.77
CA GLU A 698 2.23 18.58 -10.86
C GLU A 698 2.74 20.00 -11.17
N TYR A 699 1.85 21.00 -11.13
CA TYR A 699 2.21 22.42 -11.20
C TYR A 699 3.10 22.84 -10.02
N GLN A 700 2.74 22.52 -8.77
CA GLN A 700 3.53 22.87 -7.58
C GLN A 700 4.95 22.27 -7.62
N GLU A 701 5.10 21.03 -8.11
CA GLU A 701 6.41 20.39 -8.28
C GLU A 701 7.28 21.10 -9.35
N ASN A 702 6.66 21.70 -10.37
CA ASN A 702 7.34 22.18 -11.57
C ASN A 702 6.95 23.62 -11.98
N VAL A 703 6.62 24.49 -11.01
CA VAL A 703 6.08 25.85 -11.23
C VAL A 703 6.86 26.64 -12.29
N VAL A 704 8.19 26.56 -12.25
CA VAL A 704 9.09 27.27 -13.18
C VAL A 704 8.95 26.77 -14.62
N LYS A 705 8.71 25.47 -14.82
CA LYS A 705 8.48 24.88 -16.16
C LYS A 705 7.16 25.41 -16.72
N PHE A 706 6.07 25.22 -15.99
CA PHE A 706 4.73 25.51 -16.49
C PHE A 706 4.49 27.02 -16.66
N ARG A 707 4.97 27.87 -15.74
CA ARG A 707 4.95 29.34 -15.96
C ARG A 707 5.73 29.77 -17.20
N LYS A 708 6.85 29.13 -17.52
CA LYS A 708 7.60 29.43 -18.76
C LYS A 708 6.82 29.00 -20.02
N MET A 709 6.00 27.95 -19.92
CA MET A 709 5.10 27.51 -20.98
C MET A 709 3.81 28.34 -21.08
N GLY A 710 3.58 29.29 -20.16
CA GLY A 710 2.32 30.04 -20.08
C GLY A 710 1.13 29.20 -19.60
N LEU A 711 1.39 28.06 -18.95
CA LEU A 711 0.36 27.13 -18.48
C LEU A 711 0.03 27.32 -17.01
N GLU A 712 -1.25 27.19 -16.66
CA GLU A 712 -1.81 27.23 -15.32
C GLU A 712 -2.51 25.90 -14.94
N PRO A 713 -2.75 25.62 -13.65
CA PRO A 713 -3.49 24.42 -13.24
C PRO A 713 -4.89 24.39 -13.84
N GLY A 714 -5.24 23.28 -14.49
CA GLY A 714 -6.47 23.14 -15.27
C GLY A 714 -6.24 23.12 -16.78
N ASP A 715 -5.14 23.70 -17.27
CA ASP A 715 -4.85 23.72 -18.71
C ASP A 715 -4.59 22.32 -19.28
N ASN A 716 -5.02 22.13 -20.53
CA ASN A 716 -4.61 20.99 -21.32
C ASN A 716 -3.20 21.21 -21.87
N TYR A 717 -2.31 20.26 -21.63
CA TYR A 717 -0.96 20.24 -22.18
C TYR A 717 -0.60 18.86 -22.73
N GLN A 718 0.25 18.83 -23.75
CA GLN A 718 0.71 17.59 -24.35
C GLN A 718 1.93 17.04 -23.59
N VAL A 719 1.95 15.72 -23.42
CA VAL A 719 3.07 14.97 -22.82
C VAL A 719 3.58 13.94 -23.81
N SER A 720 4.86 14.05 -24.13
CA SER A 720 5.61 13.07 -24.89
C SER A 720 6.08 11.91 -24.02
N SER A 721 5.94 10.69 -24.55
CA SER A 721 6.37 9.47 -23.90
C SER A 721 6.96 8.49 -24.90
N LEU A 722 7.87 7.65 -24.42
CA LEU A 722 8.43 6.52 -25.16
C LEU A 722 8.29 5.29 -24.28
N PHE A 723 7.75 4.22 -24.84
CA PHE A 723 7.38 3.04 -24.08
C PHE A 723 8.61 2.20 -23.70
N SER A 724 8.69 1.76 -22.44
CA SER A 724 9.76 0.89 -21.96
C SER A 724 9.42 -0.57 -22.23
N GLU A 725 10.01 -1.14 -23.28
CA GLU A 725 9.73 -2.51 -23.73
C GLU A 725 10.22 -3.53 -22.70
N PHE A 726 11.40 -3.33 -22.11
CA PHE A 726 11.88 -4.15 -20.99
C PHE A 726 11.33 -3.66 -19.64
N SER A 727 10.89 -4.61 -18.79
CA SER A 727 10.50 -4.36 -17.40
C SER A 727 11.23 -5.26 -16.41
N LEU A 728 12.01 -4.65 -15.51
CA LEU A 728 12.69 -5.34 -14.41
C LEU A 728 11.72 -5.95 -13.38
N SER A 729 10.45 -5.51 -13.37
CA SER A 729 9.41 -6.04 -12.49
C SER A 729 9.14 -7.53 -12.72
N GLN A 730 9.37 -8.01 -13.95
CA GLN A 730 9.14 -9.39 -14.40
C GLN A 730 9.97 -10.43 -13.64
N PHE A 731 11.16 -10.08 -13.17
CA PHE A 731 12.13 -11.04 -12.62
C PHE A 731 12.20 -10.99 -11.09
N THR A 732 12.46 -12.15 -10.46
CA THR A 732 12.78 -12.26 -9.03
C THR A 732 14.30 -12.39 -8.88
N PHE A 733 14.89 -11.75 -7.86
CA PHE A 733 16.35 -11.67 -7.69
C PHE A 733 16.84 -12.57 -6.55
N LYS A 734 18.13 -12.95 -6.55
CA LYS A 734 18.68 -13.78 -5.48
C LYS A 734 18.78 -13.03 -4.16
N ASN A 735 19.30 -11.81 -4.22
CA ASN A 735 19.61 -10.94 -3.09
C ASN A 735 19.32 -9.47 -3.46
N HIS A 736 19.18 -8.61 -2.45
CA HIS A 736 18.88 -7.19 -2.66
C HIS A 736 20.01 -6.47 -3.41
N ALA A 737 21.27 -6.81 -3.13
CA ALA A 737 22.44 -6.26 -3.81
C ALA A 737 22.38 -6.45 -5.33
N GLN A 738 22.00 -7.64 -5.79
CA GLN A 738 21.80 -7.96 -7.20
C GLN A 738 20.67 -7.12 -7.80
N TYR A 739 19.46 -7.15 -7.22
CA TYR A 739 18.31 -6.35 -7.70
C TYR A 739 18.69 -4.88 -7.87
N ARG A 740 19.31 -4.31 -6.83
CA ARG A 740 19.72 -2.91 -6.80
C ARG A 740 20.77 -2.58 -7.87
N SER A 741 21.74 -3.46 -8.08
CA SER A 741 22.77 -3.24 -9.11
C SER A 741 22.17 -3.27 -10.52
N TRP A 742 21.21 -4.15 -10.78
CA TRP A 742 20.42 -4.16 -12.00
C TRP A 742 19.58 -2.89 -12.15
N ALA A 743 18.75 -2.55 -11.15
CA ALA A 743 17.87 -1.37 -11.17
C ALA A 743 18.63 -0.07 -11.45
N ASN A 744 19.71 0.20 -10.70
CA ASN A 744 20.59 1.35 -10.91
C ASN A 744 21.23 1.36 -12.30
N SER A 745 21.49 0.20 -12.89
CA SER A 745 22.12 0.12 -14.21
C SER A 745 21.10 0.38 -15.31
N ILE A 746 19.89 -0.17 -15.20
CA ILE A 746 18.78 0.04 -16.12
C ILE A 746 18.33 1.51 -16.10
N GLU A 747 18.12 2.12 -14.92
CA GLU A 747 17.79 3.56 -14.81
C GLU A 747 18.83 4.43 -15.52
N ARG A 748 20.13 4.13 -15.31
CA ARG A 748 21.23 4.85 -15.95
C ARG A 748 21.22 4.74 -17.48
N GLN A 749 20.89 3.57 -18.04
CA GLN A 749 20.79 3.42 -19.50
C GLN A 749 19.54 4.10 -20.04
N LYS A 750 18.36 3.91 -19.44
CA LYS A 750 17.11 4.59 -19.85
C LYS A 750 17.28 6.10 -19.93
N LEU A 751 17.91 6.71 -18.92
CA LEU A 751 18.19 8.16 -18.89
C LEU A 751 19.20 8.62 -19.96
N LYS A 752 20.14 7.76 -20.38
CA LYS A 752 21.20 8.09 -21.34
C LYS A 752 20.78 7.86 -22.80
N TYR A 753 20.03 6.79 -23.06
CA TYR A 753 19.80 6.22 -24.39
C TYR A 753 18.32 6.05 -24.77
N GLY A 754 17.38 6.26 -23.84
CA GLY A 754 15.95 6.01 -24.05
C GLY A 754 15.50 4.56 -23.93
N GLN A 755 16.45 3.63 -23.83
CA GLN A 755 16.24 2.19 -23.64
C GLN A 755 17.29 1.63 -22.66
N SER A 756 17.18 0.35 -22.30
CA SER A 756 17.99 -0.27 -21.27
C SER A 756 18.91 -1.39 -21.77
N ILE A 757 18.36 -2.56 -22.06
CA ILE A 757 19.03 -3.81 -22.46
C ILE A 757 18.58 -4.24 -23.88
N GLU A 758 17.47 -3.70 -24.34
CA GLU A 758 16.87 -3.94 -25.66
C GLU A 758 17.87 -3.94 -26.84
N PRO A 759 18.87 -3.03 -26.98
CA PRO A 759 19.70 -2.99 -28.18
C PRO A 759 20.59 -4.23 -28.39
N TRP A 760 20.89 -5.00 -27.34
CA TRP A 760 21.67 -6.24 -27.48
C TRP A 760 20.88 -7.41 -28.08
N PHE A 761 19.55 -7.26 -28.21
CA PHE A 761 18.62 -8.31 -28.64
C PHE A 761 17.84 -7.92 -29.90
N GLU A 762 18.27 -6.89 -30.61
CA GLU A 762 17.74 -6.51 -31.92
C GLU A 762 18.10 -7.56 -33.00
N ASN A 763 17.11 -7.90 -33.82
CA ASN A 763 17.27 -8.68 -35.05
C ASN A 763 17.81 -7.80 -36.18
N LYS A 764 18.22 -8.42 -37.30
CA LYS A 764 18.76 -7.70 -38.48
C LYS A 764 17.75 -6.79 -39.17
N ASP A 765 16.45 -7.00 -38.95
CA ASP A 765 15.34 -6.20 -39.47
C ASP A 765 14.95 -5.02 -38.54
N GLY A 766 15.67 -4.84 -37.42
CA GLY A 766 15.38 -3.81 -36.42
C GLY A 766 14.30 -4.19 -35.40
N THR A 767 13.67 -5.36 -35.51
CA THR A 767 12.73 -5.85 -34.48
C THR A 767 13.46 -6.34 -33.23
N LEU A 768 12.80 -6.34 -32.07
CA LEU A 768 13.36 -6.85 -30.82
C LEU A 768 13.05 -8.35 -30.66
N ASN A 769 14.08 -9.17 -30.45
CA ASN A 769 13.93 -10.56 -30.03
C ASN A 769 13.69 -10.61 -28.52
N TYR A 770 12.48 -10.24 -28.12
CA TYR A 770 12.07 -10.12 -26.74
C TYR A 770 12.21 -11.43 -25.96
N GLN A 771 11.91 -12.58 -26.60
CA GLN A 771 12.08 -13.90 -25.98
C GLN A 771 13.54 -14.15 -25.58
N LYS A 772 14.48 -13.97 -26.52
CA LYS A 772 15.92 -14.13 -26.25
C LYS A 772 16.43 -13.17 -25.19
N MET A 773 15.87 -11.95 -25.13
CA MET A 773 16.17 -10.97 -24.09
C MET A 773 15.75 -11.46 -22.70
N VAL A 774 14.51 -11.95 -22.53
CA VAL A 774 14.03 -12.39 -21.20
C VAL A 774 14.70 -13.67 -20.73
N GLU A 775 15.03 -14.59 -21.64
CA GLU A 775 15.85 -15.77 -21.38
C GLU A 775 17.24 -15.39 -20.86
N TRP A 776 17.94 -14.52 -21.58
CA TRP A 776 19.27 -14.06 -21.16
C TRP A 776 19.24 -13.34 -19.80
N VAL A 777 18.23 -12.50 -19.54
CA VAL A 777 18.09 -11.81 -18.24
C VAL A 777 17.86 -12.81 -17.11
N PHE A 778 16.98 -13.78 -17.32
CA PHE A 778 16.71 -14.83 -16.34
C PHE A 778 17.99 -15.62 -16.03
N ASP A 779 18.71 -16.07 -17.06
CA ASP A 779 19.95 -16.83 -16.90
C ASP A 779 21.08 -15.99 -16.27
N ALA A 780 21.19 -14.70 -16.60
CA ALA A 780 22.14 -13.81 -15.96
C ALA A 780 21.83 -13.61 -14.46
N ILE A 781 20.54 -13.49 -14.10
CA ILE A 781 20.11 -13.42 -12.70
C ILE A 781 20.41 -14.74 -11.97
N GLU A 782 20.14 -15.88 -12.60
CA GLU A 782 20.41 -17.21 -12.06
C GLU A 782 21.92 -17.50 -11.92
N ARG A 783 22.77 -16.92 -12.78
CA ARG A 783 24.23 -16.93 -12.64
C ARG A 783 24.77 -15.89 -11.63
N ASN A 784 23.90 -15.21 -10.90
CA ASN A 784 24.23 -14.16 -9.92
C ASN A 784 24.99 -12.96 -10.51
N VAL A 785 24.77 -12.64 -11.80
CA VAL A 785 25.36 -11.46 -12.45
C VAL A 785 24.85 -10.20 -11.74
N THR A 786 25.77 -9.33 -11.34
CA THR A 786 25.47 -8.02 -10.72
C THR A 786 25.73 -6.84 -11.66
N ALA A 787 26.52 -7.01 -12.72
CA ALA A 787 26.88 -5.97 -13.68
C ALA A 787 26.42 -6.32 -15.10
N PRO A 788 25.12 -6.33 -15.40
CA PRO A 788 24.56 -6.90 -16.65
C PRO A 788 25.18 -6.32 -17.93
N PHE A 789 25.48 -5.03 -17.97
CA PHE A 789 26.08 -4.41 -19.16
C PHE A 789 27.55 -4.76 -19.38
N LYS A 790 28.30 -5.13 -18.33
CA LYS A 790 29.66 -5.68 -18.48
C LYS A 790 29.65 -7.12 -18.96
N GLU A 791 28.58 -7.86 -18.65
CA GLU A 791 28.36 -9.22 -19.14
C GLU A 791 27.97 -9.21 -20.64
N LEU A 792 27.10 -8.27 -21.04
CA LEU A 792 26.67 -8.08 -22.43
C LEU A 792 27.75 -7.46 -23.34
N ASP A 793 28.61 -6.61 -22.78
CA ASP A 793 29.67 -5.92 -23.52
C ASP A 793 30.95 -5.80 -22.67
N PRO A 794 31.75 -6.88 -22.53
CA PRO A 794 32.95 -6.89 -21.69
C PRO A 794 34.03 -5.89 -22.11
N TYR A 795 34.03 -5.48 -23.38
CA TYR A 795 35.07 -4.64 -24.00
C TYR A 795 34.56 -3.23 -24.36
N ASP A 796 33.32 -2.89 -23.99
CA ASP A 796 32.70 -1.58 -24.21
C ASP A 796 32.72 -1.21 -25.72
N HIS A 797 32.39 -2.18 -26.58
CA HIS A 797 32.34 -2.04 -28.03
C HIS A 797 31.06 -1.35 -28.50
N ARG A 798 29.89 -1.89 -28.12
CA ARG A 798 28.57 -1.39 -28.55
C ARG A 798 28.25 -0.04 -27.93
N THR A 799 28.76 0.28 -26.74
CA THR A 799 28.55 1.59 -26.12
C THR A 799 29.15 2.77 -26.90
N ARG A 800 30.05 2.48 -27.85
CA ARG A 800 30.64 3.44 -28.80
C ARG A 800 29.81 3.61 -30.07
N ASP A 801 28.89 2.70 -30.35
CA ASP A 801 28.03 2.72 -31.53
C ASP A 801 26.76 3.55 -31.29
N LYS A 802 26.25 4.19 -32.36
CA LYS A 802 24.96 4.89 -32.33
C LYS A 802 23.75 3.96 -32.10
N VAL A 803 23.92 2.66 -32.32
CA VAL A 803 22.90 1.60 -32.15
C VAL A 803 22.37 1.50 -30.71
N MET A 804 23.06 2.11 -29.75
CA MET A 804 22.62 2.15 -28.36
C MET A 804 21.34 2.97 -28.12
N TYR A 805 21.04 3.96 -28.95
CA TYR A 805 19.85 4.80 -28.78
C TYR A 805 18.58 4.07 -29.23
N HIS A 806 17.50 4.22 -28.47
CA HIS A 806 16.20 3.69 -28.89
C HIS A 806 15.82 4.31 -30.26
N PRO A 807 15.26 3.56 -31.24
CA PRO A 807 14.91 4.11 -32.56
C PRO A 807 14.06 5.40 -32.50
N GLY A 808 12.99 5.41 -31.70
CA GLY A 808 12.19 6.60 -31.40
C GLY A 808 12.86 7.70 -30.53
N TRP A 809 14.13 7.59 -30.14
CA TRP A 809 14.77 8.57 -29.24
C TRP A 809 14.96 9.95 -29.89
N GLU A 810 15.37 10.00 -31.16
CA GLU A 810 15.52 11.27 -31.88
C GLU A 810 14.15 11.97 -32.03
N ALA A 811 13.11 11.21 -32.40
CA ALA A 811 11.74 11.71 -32.44
C ALA A 811 11.31 12.26 -31.06
N LEU A 812 11.66 11.57 -29.96
CA LEU A 812 11.28 12.01 -28.61
C LEU A 812 11.93 13.34 -28.24
N GLN A 813 13.19 13.56 -28.60
CA GLN A 813 13.85 14.84 -28.36
C GLN A 813 13.22 15.96 -29.19
N LYS A 814 12.99 15.75 -30.49
CA LYS A 814 12.34 16.76 -31.36
C LYS A 814 10.91 17.08 -30.93
N VAL A 815 10.12 16.07 -30.53
CA VAL A 815 8.80 16.30 -29.93
C VAL A 815 8.91 17.14 -28.66
N ARG A 816 9.84 16.84 -27.74
CA ARG A 816 10.02 17.63 -26.50
C ARG A 816 10.47 19.06 -26.73
N GLU A 817 11.27 19.29 -27.76
CA GLU A 817 11.66 20.63 -28.22
C GLU A 817 10.43 21.39 -28.74
N THR A 818 9.64 20.79 -29.64
CA THR A 818 8.40 21.36 -30.18
C THR A 818 7.35 21.64 -29.09
N LEU A 819 7.18 20.73 -28.13
CA LEU A 819 6.23 20.88 -27.01
C LEU A 819 6.71 21.85 -25.93
N GLY A 820 7.90 22.43 -26.03
CA GLY A 820 8.46 23.30 -25.00
C GLY A 820 8.68 22.61 -23.65
N GLU A 821 8.66 21.26 -23.60
CA GLU A 821 8.89 20.48 -22.37
C GLU A 821 10.27 20.78 -21.74
N GLY A 822 11.17 21.30 -22.58
CA GLY A 822 12.56 21.58 -22.27
C GLY A 822 13.39 20.31 -22.38
N VAL A 823 14.50 20.40 -23.11
CA VAL A 823 15.58 19.42 -22.97
C VAL A 823 16.10 19.57 -21.55
N GLU A 824 15.61 18.73 -20.63
CA GLU A 824 16.17 18.59 -19.29
C GLU A 824 17.59 18.07 -19.46
N ASP A 825 18.52 19.01 -19.51
CA ASP A 825 19.95 18.79 -19.49
C ASP A 825 20.26 17.76 -18.39
N ASN A 826 20.53 16.52 -18.82
CA ASN A 826 20.75 15.39 -17.93
C ASN A 826 21.90 15.70 -16.95
N ASP A 827 22.83 16.57 -17.34
CA ASP A 827 23.92 17.01 -16.50
C ASP A 827 23.47 18.01 -15.41
N LYS A 828 22.40 18.79 -15.60
CA LYS A 828 21.73 19.55 -14.53
C LYS A 828 21.05 18.65 -13.51
N ILE A 829 20.38 17.56 -13.93
CA ILE A 829 19.83 16.56 -12.98
C ILE A 829 20.97 15.91 -12.19
N ARG A 830 22.05 15.52 -12.87
CA ARG A 830 23.28 14.96 -12.28
C ARG A 830 23.93 15.94 -11.29
N ARG A 831 23.96 17.23 -11.61
CA ARG A 831 24.46 18.31 -10.74
C ARG A 831 23.51 18.60 -9.57
N ARG A 832 22.19 18.50 -9.72
CA ARG A 832 21.20 18.60 -8.62
C ARG A 832 21.35 17.44 -7.63
N LYS A 833 21.38 16.18 -8.10
CA LYS A 833 21.67 15.00 -7.26
C LYS A 833 23.06 15.10 -6.58
N LYS A 834 24.08 15.67 -7.23
CA LYS A 834 25.40 15.99 -6.60
C LYS A 834 25.37 17.16 -5.60
N LYS A 835 24.56 18.21 -5.81
CA LYS A 835 24.44 19.35 -4.88
C LYS A 835 23.68 18.98 -3.61
N ARG A 836 22.57 18.22 -3.69
CA ARG A 836 21.92 17.64 -2.50
C ARG A 836 22.91 16.82 -1.67
N LYS A 837 23.73 15.96 -2.31
CA LYS A 837 24.84 15.22 -1.67
C LYS A 837 25.99 16.05 -1.08
N LYS A 838 26.04 17.38 -1.30
CA LYS A 838 27.04 18.28 -0.71
C LYS A 838 26.51 19.12 0.45
N LEU A 839 25.22 19.02 0.77
CA LEU A 839 24.57 19.76 1.88
C LEU A 839 24.47 18.94 3.17
N GLU A 840 24.93 17.68 3.18
CA GLU A 840 25.23 16.96 4.42
C GLU A 840 26.49 17.56 5.08
N PRO A 841 26.52 17.70 6.43
CA PRO A 841 27.66 18.29 7.12
C PRO A 841 28.90 17.41 6.98
N SER A 842 29.88 17.90 6.22
CA SER A 842 31.17 17.23 6.06
C SER A 842 31.87 17.08 7.41
N LYS A 843 32.20 15.84 7.79
CA LYS A 843 33.09 15.54 8.92
C LYS A 843 34.44 16.25 8.72
N THR A 844 34.64 17.38 9.38
CA THR A 844 35.93 18.06 9.42
C THR A 844 36.85 17.33 10.39
N ARG A 845 37.92 16.72 9.86
CA ARG A 845 39.14 16.49 10.67
C ARG A 845 39.62 17.86 11.16
N GLY A 846 39.94 17.95 12.45
CA GLY A 846 40.10 19.23 13.12
C GLY A 846 41.44 19.91 12.83
N GLU A 847 41.47 21.22 13.07
CA GLU A 847 42.61 21.91 13.68
C GLU A 847 42.14 23.26 14.25
N SER A 848 42.71 23.66 15.39
CA SER A 848 42.28 24.85 16.13
C SER A 848 42.89 26.14 15.57
N LYS A 849 42.08 27.09 15.09
CA LYS A 849 42.48 28.51 15.00
C LYS A 849 41.38 29.45 15.46
N THR A 850 41.59 30.01 16.65
CA THR A 850 40.82 31.08 17.27
C THR A 850 40.89 32.35 16.43
N ARG A 851 39.76 32.90 15.97
CA ARG A 851 39.68 34.29 15.48
C ARG A 851 38.38 34.96 15.92
N ARG A 852 38.49 35.81 16.96
CA ARG A 852 37.47 36.81 17.30
C ARG A 852 37.27 37.75 16.10
N ARG A 853 36.01 38.02 15.72
CA ARG A 853 35.63 39.30 15.08
C ARG A 853 34.37 39.84 15.74
N LYS A 854 34.41 41.14 16.03
CA LYS A 854 33.36 41.91 16.69
C LYS A 854 32.20 42.12 15.71
N PHE A 855 30.96 41.94 16.15
CA PHE A 855 29.83 42.61 15.52
C PHE A 855 29.66 43.99 16.17
N LYS A 856 29.65 45.04 15.34
CA LYS A 856 29.00 46.30 15.69
C LYS A 856 27.54 46.16 15.26
N VAL A 857 26.63 46.56 16.13
CA VAL A 857 25.24 46.89 15.77
C VAL A 857 25.09 48.38 16.10
N SER A 858 24.52 49.12 15.16
CA SER A 858 24.22 50.54 15.32
C SER A 858 22.84 50.81 14.74
N ASP A 859 22.02 51.44 15.57
CA ASP A 859 20.94 52.37 15.22
C ASP A 859 19.75 51.82 14.43
N TYR A 860 18.63 51.61 15.15
CA TYR A 860 17.49 52.53 15.05
C TYR A 860 16.81 52.66 16.43
N MET A 861 16.57 53.90 16.85
CA MET A 861 15.67 54.26 17.96
C MET A 861 14.19 54.28 17.44
N SER A 862 13.13 54.36 18.25
CA SER A 862 12.96 54.98 19.58
C SER A 862 11.74 54.43 20.35
N SER A 863 11.59 54.85 21.63
CA SER A 863 10.33 55.12 22.39
C SER A 863 9.26 54.00 22.49
N ASP A 864 8.79 53.53 23.66
CA ASP A 864 8.69 54.16 25.00
C ASP A 864 8.85 53.18 26.20
N SER A 865 8.91 53.74 27.41
CA SER A 865 8.95 53.11 28.76
C SER A 865 8.11 54.01 29.71
N PRO A 866 7.81 53.72 31.01
CA PRO A 866 8.35 52.73 31.97
C PRO A 866 7.31 51.61 32.30
N SER A 867 7.36 50.76 33.34
CA SER A 867 8.22 50.59 34.55
C SER A 867 8.43 49.07 34.85
N ASP A 868 8.85 48.53 36.01
CA ASP A 868 9.35 49.00 37.32
C ASP A 868 10.32 47.93 37.92
N GLU A 869 11.11 48.35 38.91
CA GLU A 869 11.76 47.66 40.05
C GLU A 869 11.50 46.14 40.35
N THR A 870 12.37 45.34 41.04
CA THR A 870 13.66 45.55 41.74
C THR A 870 14.38 44.20 42.10
N THR A 871 15.72 44.24 42.30
CA THR A 871 16.57 43.33 43.15
C THR A 871 16.66 41.81 42.86
N GLY A 872 17.74 41.08 43.23
CA GLY A 872 19.06 41.45 43.76
C GLY A 872 19.80 40.32 44.51
N ASN A 873 21.15 40.35 44.52
CA ASN A 873 22.12 39.55 45.32
C ASN A 873 22.35 38.05 44.98
N LYS A 874 23.57 37.64 44.59
CA LYS A 874 24.77 37.17 45.39
C LYS A 874 24.60 35.74 45.95
N GLY A 875 25.62 34.88 46.01
CA GLY A 875 27.06 34.98 45.73
C GLY A 875 27.84 33.92 46.53
N PHE A 876 29.16 33.77 46.28
CA PHE A 876 30.09 32.78 46.89
C PHE A 876 29.88 31.30 46.48
N GLY A 877 30.90 30.46 46.24
CA GLY A 877 32.37 30.65 46.27
C GLY A 877 33.05 29.72 47.28
N GLY A 878 33.97 28.83 46.86
CA GLY A 878 34.64 27.90 47.79
C GLY A 878 35.45 26.76 47.16
N ASP A 879 36.62 27.08 46.61
CA ASP A 879 37.69 26.16 46.16
C ASP A 879 38.21 25.22 47.28
N SER A 880 38.56 23.95 46.99
CA SER A 880 39.83 23.34 47.45
C SER A 880 40.10 21.88 47.03
N LYS A 881 40.93 21.75 45.98
CA LYS A 881 42.20 20.98 45.95
C LYS A 881 42.43 19.70 46.80
N LYS A 882 42.84 18.65 46.06
CA LYS A 882 44.08 17.82 46.21
C LYS A 882 44.05 16.42 46.88
N LYS A 883 44.37 15.44 46.02
CA LYS A 883 45.50 14.46 46.08
C LYS A 883 45.37 13.11 46.84
N ARG A 884 45.45 12.07 46.00
CA ARG A 884 46.46 10.98 45.96
C ARG A 884 46.25 9.69 46.78
N ARG A 885 46.46 8.58 46.04
CA ARG A 885 47.15 7.32 46.41
C ARG A 885 46.38 6.41 47.40
N LYS A 886 46.54 5.08 47.39
CA LYS A 886 47.13 4.11 46.43
C LYS A 886 46.66 2.71 46.86
N ARG A 887 46.45 1.78 45.91
CA ARG A 887 46.45 0.31 46.13
C ARG A 887 45.39 -0.18 47.15
N ALA A 888 45.18 -1.48 47.36
CA ALA A 888 45.03 -2.59 46.41
C ALA A 888 44.26 -3.68 47.16
N GLY A 889 43.30 -4.35 46.52
CA GLY A 889 42.49 -5.38 47.19
C GLY A 889 41.63 -6.13 46.21
N LYS A 890 42.08 -7.32 45.81
CA LYS A 890 41.22 -8.32 45.17
C LYS A 890 40.28 -8.85 46.24
N PHE A 891 38.99 -9.00 45.94
CA PHE A 891 38.25 -10.18 46.38
C PHE A 891 37.15 -10.55 45.37
N LYS A 892 36.97 -11.87 45.20
CA LYS A 892 35.74 -12.49 44.68
C LYS A 892 34.67 -12.38 45.80
N LEU A 893 33.35 -12.52 45.60
CA LEU A 893 32.64 -13.58 44.89
C LEU A 893 31.18 -13.13 44.61
N ALA A 894 30.48 -13.93 43.80
CA ALA A 894 29.04 -14.01 43.56
C ALA A 894 28.09 -13.50 44.66
N VAL A 895 27.04 -12.76 44.25
CA VAL A 895 25.81 -13.33 43.66
C VAL A 895 25.51 -12.60 42.35
#